data_AF-A0A2A2YEY5-F1
#
_entry.id   AF-A0A2A2YEY5-F1
#
_cell.length_a   1.000
_cell.length_b   1.000
_cell.length_c   1.000
_cell.angle_alpha   90.00
_cell.angle_beta   90.00
_cell.angle_gamma   90.00
#
_symmetry.space_group_name_H-M   'P 1'
#
loop_
_entity.id
_entity.type
_entity.pdbx_description
1 polymer ?
#
loop_
_entity_poly.entity_id
_entity_poly.type
_entity_poly.pdbx_seq_one_letter_code
_entity_poly.pdbx_strand_id
1 'polypeptide(L)'
;MSIDHIKPISVAEELSTSFLDYSMSVIISRALPDVRDGLKPSQRRILYAMRELNLAPGKQHIKCAKICGDTSGNYHPHGEAVIYPTLVNMGQHWTYRETLIDGQGNFGSVEGDPPAAMRYTEARLTHLGMAMMEDLEKDTVDFVPNYDERLTEPTVLPAAFPNLLVNGGTGIAVGMATNLAPHNLREIVDAICAQIDKPDITLPELMQFVKGPDFAGKCEIRGLKGIEEYFRTGRGTVRLRGKIDIDEQEGGKSILTIREVPHGVNRATLQERIAELVNEKVLTGISGMRDLSDEETRIEIELKRDARPQVVANQIFKLTSMDTSYSVNMLAIHEKRPKMLTLKDAIDCYIEHRREVIVRRTKYLLRKAEDRAENLEAYLLALGHLDDFIHIIRSSKNRDEARERLAAYTFPVKTAEGLGILIRSQPSIQGDIYVFSERQVNAILELRLYQLTGMERDKIKAEYDNVLAEIVDFMDIIAREVRVLTIIKDELRAIAEKYGSPRRCPILPDEGEIAIEDLIANDSMIVTLTHRGYIKRTPASEFRVQARGGKGLRGMETRTAKDQEDDFIEHLFSTQAHDYLMFFTNTGRVYVERVYDIPEGSRAAKGRGIRNVLNLQPDEKIAALLRLERITDENNNDITFRDEAGFLLFATKVGLVKKTPLNDYRNYRKAGLNAINLEEGDELIGVRLTSGNDEVVLVTRHGISIRFHESGARSMGRTATGVWGIRPEEGDQVVSLALVTAGSTLLVAAENGLGKRTAFEEYRLQSRGGKGIITMKVTEKTGNVVGAVTVEESDELMLMTNTGLSIRIKVNTIRETGRNAQGVKLLSMKEGESLQDISKVIPDGEDNESERGLESASTSEEDLPNEDIANEEE
;
A
#
# COMPACT_ATOMS: atom_id res chain seq x y z
N MET A 1 -4.47 -12.94 67.74
CA MET A 1 -4.15 -11.59 67.26
C MET A 1 -5.19 -10.65 67.84
N SER A 2 -4.79 -9.61 68.58
CA SER A 2 -5.73 -8.60 69.09
C SER A 2 -6.36 -7.85 67.91
N ILE A 3 -7.64 -7.49 68.05
CA ILE A 3 -8.45 -6.81 67.02
C ILE A 3 -7.89 -5.43 66.66
N ASP A 4 -6.98 -4.87 67.48
CA ASP A 4 -6.35 -3.56 67.30
C ASP A 4 -5.39 -3.45 66.09
N HIS A 5 -5.08 -4.56 65.40
CA HIS A 5 -4.25 -4.56 64.19
C HIS A 5 -5.02 -4.85 62.89
N ILE A 6 -6.35 -4.94 62.94
CA ILE A 6 -7.18 -5.20 61.75
C ILE A 6 -7.62 -3.85 61.16
N LYS A 7 -7.04 -3.48 60.02
CA LYS A 7 -7.49 -2.33 59.23
C LYS A 7 -8.48 -2.80 58.16
N PRO A 8 -9.77 -2.42 58.21
CA PRO A 8 -10.69 -2.69 57.11
C PRO A 8 -10.26 -1.86 55.89
N ILE A 9 -10.05 -2.51 54.75
CA ILE A 9 -9.71 -1.86 53.48
C ILE A 9 -10.96 -1.85 52.60
N SER A 10 -11.24 -0.72 51.96
CA SER A 10 -12.32 -0.62 50.99
C SER A 10 -11.98 -1.43 49.74
N VAL A 11 -12.88 -2.33 49.33
CA VAL A 11 -12.70 -3.14 48.11
C VAL A 11 -12.48 -2.27 46.88
N ALA A 12 -13.18 -1.13 46.77
CA ALA A 12 -13.04 -0.22 45.64
C ALA A 12 -11.66 0.45 45.62
N GLU A 13 -11.13 0.81 46.79
CA GLU A 13 -9.81 1.44 46.94
C GLU A 13 -8.68 0.44 46.65
N GLU A 14 -8.80 -0.78 47.17
CA GLU A 14 -7.83 -1.86 46.92
C GLU A 14 -7.79 -2.24 45.44
N LEU A 15 -8.96 -2.41 44.80
CA LEU A 15 -9.05 -2.75 43.38
C LEU A 15 -8.44 -1.64 42.52
N SER A 16 -8.72 -0.38 42.81
CA SER A 16 -8.12 0.77 42.10
C SER A 16 -6.60 0.80 42.28
N THR A 17 -6.10 0.63 43.50
CA THR A 17 -4.66 0.71 43.82
C THR A 17 -3.91 -0.45 43.17
N SER A 18 -4.37 -1.69 43.39
CA SER A 18 -3.79 -2.89 42.79
C SER A 18 -3.80 -2.83 41.25
N PHE A 19 -4.88 -2.31 40.63
CA PHE A 19 -4.93 -2.15 39.18
C PHE A 19 -3.96 -1.09 38.68
N LEU A 20 -3.83 0.04 39.37
CA LEU A 20 -2.88 1.11 39.00
C LEU A 20 -1.43 0.64 39.12
N ASP A 21 -1.07 -0.04 40.21
CA ASP A 21 0.29 -0.54 40.43
C ASP A 21 0.67 -1.60 39.38
N TYR A 22 -0.24 -2.53 39.08
CA TYR A 22 -0.06 -3.50 38.01
C TYR A 22 0.09 -2.81 36.64
N SER A 23 -0.78 -1.85 36.34
CA SER A 23 -0.76 -1.13 35.07
C SER A 23 0.54 -0.35 34.88
N MET A 24 0.98 0.38 35.90
CA MET A 24 2.23 1.14 35.88
C MET A 24 3.45 0.24 35.71
N SER A 25 3.47 -0.91 36.41
CA SER A 25 4.53 -1.91 36.27
C SER A 25 4.59 -2.48 34.85
N VAL A 26 3.45 -2.81 34.24
CA VAL A 26 3.39 -3.33 32.87
C VAL A 26 3.83 -2.28 31.85
N ILE A 27 3.41 -1.02 32.03
CA ILE A 27 3.74 0.08 31.13
C ILE A 27 5.24 0.38 31.15
N ILE A 28 5.83 0.58 32.33
CA ILE A 28 7.22 1.04 32.49
C ILE A 28 8.22 -0.12 32.33
N SER A 29 7.92 -1.27 32.91
CA SER A 29 8.93 -2.33 33.14
C SER A 29 8.72 -3.57 32.28
N ARG A 30 7.83 -3.54 31.28
CA ARG A 30 7.55 -4.71 30.43
C ARG A 30 7.32 -4.39 28.96
N ALA A 31 6.33 -3.55 28.66
CA ALA A 31 5.77 -3.47 27.31
C ALA A 31 6.48 -2.44 26.41
N LEU A 32 6.82 -1.27 26.94
CA LEU A 32 7.39 -0.16 26.17
C LEU A 32 8.92 -0.11 26.30
N PRO A 33 9.66 0.17 25.22
CA PRO A 33 11.09 0.40 25.29
C PRO A 33 11.42 1.77 25.92
N ASP A 34 12.60 1.90 26.51
CA ASP A 34 13.15 3.20 26.92
C ASP A 34 13.69 3.95 25.69
N VAL A 35 13.43 5.25 25.59
CA VAL A 35 13.86 6.05 24.43
C VAL A 35 15.39 6.12 24.27
N ARG A 36 16.13 5.98 25.37
CA ARG A 36 17.59 6.18 25.41
C ARG A 36 18.36 5.05 24.74
N ASP A 37 17.95 3.80 24.95
CA ASP A 37 18.59 2.61 24.38
C ASP A 37 17.69 1.81 23.43
N GLY A 38 16.39 2.11 23.38
CA GLY A 38 15.44 1.40 22.53
C GLY A 38 15.17 -0.03 22.96
N LEU A 39 15.45 -0.40 24.21
CA LEU A 39 15.32 -1.78 24.69
C LEU A 39 14.23 -1.90 25.77
N LYS A 40 13.54 -3.03 25.73
CA LYS A 40 12.72 -3.52 26.85
C LYS A 40 13.62 -4.13 27.93
N PRO A 41 13.15 -4.22 29.19
CA PRO A 41 13.94 -4.79 30.27
C PRO A 41 14.41 -6.23 30.01
N SER A 42 13.60 -7.09 29.37
CA SER A 42 14.01 -8.45 29.02
C SER A 42 15.19 -8.47 28.04
N GLN A 43 15.15 -7.62 27.01
CA GLN A 43 16.22 -7.52 26.01
C GLN A 43 17.50 -6.99 26.64
N ARG A 44 17.40 -5.92 27.45
CA ARG A 44 18.54 -5.34 28.18
C ARG A 44 19.24 -6.37 29.07
N ARG A 45 18.46 -7.13 29.85
CA ARG A 45 18.98 -8.16 30.75
C ARG A 45 19.63 -9.32 30.01
N ILE A 46 19.11 -9.73 28.86
CA ILE A 46 19.74 -10.76 28.02
C ILE A 46 21.11 -10.28 27.54
N LEU A 47 21.20 -9.08 26.98
CA LEU A 47 22.47 -8.53 26.51
C LEU A 47 23.48 -8.40 27.65
N TYR A 48 23.05 -7.90 28.81
CA TYR A 48 23.89 -7.76 29.99
C TYR A 48 24.38 -9.13 30.50
N ALA A 49 23.50 -10.13 30.63
CA ALA A 49 23.89 -11.48 31.00
C ALA A 49 24.89 -12.10 30.01
N MET A 50 24.71 -11.87 28.71
CA MET A 50 25.67 -12.32 27.68
C MET A 50 27.03 -11.63 27.80
N ARG A 51 27.08 -10.35 28.21
CA ARG A 51 28.34 -9.63 28.51
C ARG A 51 29.04 -10.24 29.72
N GLU A 52 28.32 -10.52 30.80
CA GLU A 52 28.87 -11.16 32.01
C GLU A 52 29.39 -12.58 31.72
N LEU A 53 28.76 -13.29 30.77
CA LEU A 53 29.22 -14.57 30.24
C LEU A 53 30.39 -14.46 29.25
N ASN A 54 30.90 -13.24 28.98
CA ASN A 54 32.00 -12.96 28.07
C ASN A 54 31.75 -13.46 26.63
N LEU A 55 30.54 -13.26 26.12
CA LEU A 55 30.11 -13.69 24.78
C LEU A 55 30.33 -12.62 23.70
N ALA A 56 31.47 -11.95 23.73
CA ALA A 56 31.84 -10.93 22.76
C ALA A 56 31.98 -11.49 21.32
N PRO A 57 31.89 -10.64 20.28
CA PRO A 57 32.16 -11.06 18.90
C PRO A 57 33.52 -11.76 18.78
N GLY A 58 33.56 -12.86 18.03
CA GLY A 58 34.78 -13.67 17.86
C GLY A 58 35.03 -14.70 18.97
N LYS A 59 34.29 -14.67 20.08
CA LYS A 59 34.27 -15.77 21.05
C LYS A 59 33.42 -16.94 20.52
N GLN A 60 33.59 -18.11 21.11
CA GLN A 60 32.81 -19.30 20.79
C GLN A 60 31.34 -19.08 21.19
N HIS A 61 30.40 -19.53 20.36
CA HIS A 61 28.99 -19.56 20.73
C HIS A 61 28.78 -20.50 21.92
N ILE A 62 27.84 -20.14 22.81
CA ILE A 62 27.46 -20.97 23.96
C ILE A 62 26.00 -21.35 23.84
N LYS A 63 25.65 -22.53 24.37
CA LYS A 63 24.28 -23.05 24.43
C LYS A 63 23.31 -21.99 24.96
N CYS A 64 22.23 -21.76 24.21
CA CYS A 64 21.17 -20.83 24.59
C CYS A 64 20.57 -21.18 25.95
N ALA A 65 20.53 -22.47 26.32
CA ALA A 65 20.11 -22.94 27.65
C ALA A 65 20.91 -22.26 28.78
N LYS A 66 22.23 -22.12 28.64
CA LYS A 66 23.06 -21.46 29.66
C LYS A 66 22.78 -19.96 29.74
N ILE A 67 22.65 -19.30 28.58
CA ILE A 67 22.34 -17.86 28.52
C ILE A 67 20.97 -17.58 29.15
N CYS A 68 19.97 -18.41 28.83
CA CYS A 68 18.62 -18.27 29.38
C CYS A 68 18.61 -18.54 30.89
N GLY A 69 19.32 -19.58 31.34
CA GLY A 69 19.45 -19.93 32.76
C GLY A 69 20.10 -18.81 33.58
N ASP A 70 21.22 -18.27 33.13
CA ASP A 70 21.90 -17.16 33.83
C ASP A 70 21.07 -15.88 33.79
N THR A 71 20.39 -15.58 32.67
CA THR A 71 19.49 -14.43 32.60
C THR A 71 18.33 -14.59 33.59
N SER A 72 17.71 -15.78 33.64
CA SER A 72 16.56 -16.05 34.50
C SER A 72 16.95 -16.08 35.98
N GLY A 73 18.09 -16.69 36.30
CA GLY A 73 18.56 -16.88 37.67
C GLY A 73 19.16 -15.64 38.32
N ASN A 74 19.69 -14.71 37.51
CA ASN A 74 20.36 -13.51 38.03
C ASN A 74 19.55 -12.23 37.84
N TYR A 75 18.77 -12.08 36.76
CA TYR A 75 18.21 -10.77 36.37
C TYR A 75 16.70 -10.79 36.05
N HIS A 76 16.15 -11.87 35.49
CA HIS A 76 14.77 -11.89 34.97
C HIS A 76 13.92 -13.04 35.53
N PRO A 77 13.15 -12.84 36.63
CA PRO A 77 12.49 -13.91 37.38
C PRO A 77 11.19 -14.44 36.75
N HIS A 78 11.04 -14.38 35.43
CA HIS A 78 9.81 -14.77 34.71
C HIS A 78 9.97 -16.04 33.85
N GLY A 79 11.10 -16.74 34.02
CA GLY A 79 11.35 -18.05 33.42
C GLY A 79 11.88 -18.01 31.98
N GLU A 80 12.50 -19.11 31.59
CA GLU A 80 13.18 -19.26 30.31
C GLU A 80 12.22 -19.28 29.10
N ALA A 81 10.95 -19.59 29.33
CA ALA A 81 9.91 -19.60 28.31
C ALA A 81 9.67 -18.22 27.65
N VAL A 82 10.01 -17.13 28.33
CA VAL A 82 9.95 -15.75 27.78
C VAL A 82 11.31 -15.31 27.25
N ILE A 83 12.39 -15.70 27.94
CA ILE A 83 13.76 -15.28 27.63
C ILE A 83 14.22 -15.90 26.31
N TYR A 84 14.01 -17.20 26.10
CA TYR A 84 14.49 -17.89 24.92
C TYR A 84 13.88 -17.36 23.61
N PRO A 85 12.55 -17.18 23.49
CA PRO A 85 11.98 -16.55 22.30
C PRO A 85 12.48 -15.12 22.08
N THR A 86 12.68 -14.34 23.15
CA THR A 86 13.21 -12.97 23.06
C THR A 86 14.65 -12.98 22.51
N LEU A 87 15.49 -13.90 23.00
CA LEU A 87 16.86 -14.09 22.53
C LEU A 87 16.88 -14.49 21.06
N VAL A 88 16.08 -15.48 20.67
CA VAL A 88 15.98 -15.95 19.28
C VAL A 88 15.55 -14.81 18.36
N ASN A 89 14.52 -14.04 18.76
CA ASN A 89 13.99 -12.93 17.98
C ASN A 89 15.05 -11.85 17.67
N MET A 90 15.93 -11.53 18.63
CA MET A 90 17.04 -10.60 18.43
C MET A 90 18.15 -11.11 17.50
N GLY A 91 18.13 -12.41 17.17
CA GLY A 91 19.03 -13.04 16.19
C GLY A 91 18.39 -13.38 14.83
N GLN A 92 17.09 -13.13 14.66
CA GLN A 92 16.39 -13.39 13.40
C GLN A 92 16.51 -12.21 12.44
N HIS A 93 17.23 -12.39 11.33
CA HIS A 93 17.55 -11.32 10.36
C HIS A 93 16.36 -10.84 9.50
N TRP A 94 15.24 -11.57 9.52
CA TRP A 94 13.98 -11.15 8.88
C TRP A 94 13.06 -10.36 9.83
N THR A 95 13.36 -10.37 11.13
CA THR A 95 12.61 -9.63 12.16
C THR A 95 13.36 -8.38 12.60
N TYR A 96 14.65 -8.50 12.90
CA TYR A 96 15.52 -7.38 13.29
C TYR A 96 16.24 -6.82 12.07
N ARG A 97 16.24 -5.49 11.93
CA ARG A 97 16.92 -4.83 10.82
C ARG A 97 18.44 -4.93 10.95
N GLU A 98 18.95 -4.78 12.17
CA GLU A 98 20.34 -5.01 12.57
C GLU A 98 20.35 -5.91 13.81
N THR A 99 20.75 -7.18 13.64
CA THR A 99 20.67 -8.17 14.73
C THR A 99 21.67 -7.86 15.85
N LEU A 100 21.24 -8.08 17.10
CA LEU A 100 22.08 -7.90 18.29
C LEU A 100 22.72 -9.21 18.75
N ILE A 101 22.18 -10.34 18.28
CA ILE A 101 22.60 -11.69 18.63
C ILE A 101 22.98 -12.45 17.36
N ASP A 102 24.14 -13.10 17.42
CA ASP A 102 24.63 -14.03 16.40
C ASP A 102 24.26 -15.45 16.87
N GLY A 103 23.29 -16.06 16.20
CA GLY A 103 22.75 -17.37 16.51
C GLY A 103 23.33 -18.48 15.64
N GLN A 104 23.54 -19.65 16.23
CA GLN A 104 23.94 -20.88 15.53
C GLN A 104 22.94 -22.00 15.81
N GLY A 105 22.50 -22.67 14.75
CA GLY A 105 21.44 -23.69 14.78
C GLY A 105 20.11 -23.15 14.23
N ASN A 106 19.03 -23.92 14.38
CA ASN A 106 17.70 -23.53 13.88
C ASN A 106 17.05 -22.49 14.81
N PHE A 107 17.06 -21.22 14.39
CA PHE A 107 16.44 -20.08 15.07
C PHE A 107 14.99 -19.80 14.57
N GLY A 108 14.38 -20.77 13.90
CA GLY A 108 13.07 -20.65 13.25
C GLY A 108 13.20 -20.28 11.77
N SER A 109 12.06 -20.05 11.12
CA SER A 109 11.99 -19.71 9.70
C SER A 109 11.07 -18.51 9.45
N VAL A 110 11.16 -17.94 8.24
CA VAL A 110 10.23 -16.89 7.75
C VAL A 110 8.80 -17.45 7.58
N GLU A 111 8.66 -18.77 7.47
CA GLU A 111 7.38 -19.48 7.38
C GLU A 111 6.69 -19.69 8.73
N GLY A 112 7.32 -19.23 9.83
CA GLY A 112 6.74 -19.30 11.16
C GLY A 112 7.05 -20.60 11.90
N ASP A 113 8.00 -21.40 11.41
CA ASP A 113 8.48 -22.56 12.17
C ASP A 113 9.14 -22.07 13.47
N PRO A 114 8.80 -22.68 14.61
CA PRO A 114 9.42 -22.32 15.87
C PRO A 114 10.90 -22.68 15.86
N PRO A 115 11.73 -21.95 16.64
CA PRO A 115 13.13 -22.33 16.81
C PRO A 115 13.25 -23.72 17.45
N ALA A 116 14.36 -24.40 17.18
CA ALA A 116 14.70 -25.62 17.89
C ALA A 116 14.83 -25.35 19.40
N ALA A 117 14.76 -26.39 20.23
CA ALA A 117 14.91 -26.22 21.68
C ALA A 117 16.28 -25.63 22.05
N MET A 118 16.33 -24.80 23.09
CA MET A 118 17.53 -24.09 23.57
C MET A 118 18.75 -24.96 23.93
N ARG A 119 18.56 -26.27 24.04
CA ARG A 119 19.63 -27.27 24.20
C ARG A 119 20.41 -27.55 22.92
N TYR A 120 19.85 -27.23 21.75
CA TYR A 120 20.49 -27.42 20.45
C TYR A 120 21.08 -26.13 19.90
N THR A 121 20.42 -25.00 20.14
CA THR A 121 20.87 -23.69 19.65
C THR A 121 21.98 -23.11 20.52
N GLU A 122 22.83 -22.30 19.88
CA GLU A 122 23.93 -21.58 20.51
C GLU A 122 23.88 -20.12 20.08
N ALA A 123 24.40 -19.21 20.91
CA ALA A 123 24.40 -17.78 20.60
C ALA A 123 25.64 -17.07 21.17
N ARG A 124 25.96 -15.92 20.57
CA ARG A 124 26.89 -14.91 21.07
C ARG A 124 26.43 -13.51 20.65
N LEU A 125 27.10 -12.45 21.11
CA LEU A 125 26.77 -11.08 20.71
C LEU A 125 27.28 -10.78 19.30
N THR A 126 26.50 -10.00 18.52
CA THR A 126 27.03 -9.33 17.33
C THR A 126 27.88 -8.13 17.73
N HIS A 127 28.59 -7.55 16.75
CA HIS A 127 29.34 -6.32 16.97
C HIS A 127 28.44 -5.16 17.43
N LEU A 128 27.25 -5.02 16.84
CA LEU A 128 26.27 -4.01 17.28
C LEU A 128 25.66 -4.36 18.64
N GLY A 129 25.44 -5.65 18.93
CA GLY A 129 25.03 -6.11 20.27
C GLY A 129 26.02 -5.70 21.35
N MET A 130 27.33 -5.79 21.08
CA MET A 130 28.37 -5.33 22.00
C MET A 130 28.45 -3.80 22.08
N ALA A 131 28.27 -3.08 20.96
CA ALA A 131 28.27 -1.62 20.91
C ALA A 131 27.16 -0.99 21.78
N MET A 132 26.07 -1.72 22.06
CA MET A 132 25.07 -1.28 23.03
C MET A 132 25.65 -1.10 24.44
N MET A 133 26.66 -1.89 24.81
CA MET A 133 27.23 -1.98 26.17
C MET A 133 28.68 -1.50 26.26
N GLU A 134 29.17 -0.81 25.23
CA GLU A 134 30.51 -0.23 25.23
C GLU A 134 30.66 0.80 26.36
N ASP A 135 31.82 0.79 27.02
CA ASP A 135 32.17 1.66 28.16
C ASP A 135 31.32 1.49 29.43
N LEU A 136 30.53 0.43 29.55
CA LEU A 136 29.64 0.22 30.70
C LEU A 136 30.40 0.14 32.05
N GLU A 137 31.67 -0.28 32.05
CA GLU A 137 32.55 -0.31 33.24
C GLU A 137 33.10 1.06 33.67
N LYS A 138 32.87 2.13 32.88
CA LYS A 138 33.39 3.49 33.10
C LYS A 138 32.36 4.41 33.77
N ASP A 139 31.46 3.84 34.57
CA ASP A 139 30.42 4.57 35.31
C ASP A 139 29.57 5.49 34.40
N THR A 140 29.21 4.98 33.22
CA THR A 140 28.48 5.74 32.19
C THR A 140 26.98 5.75 32.38
N VAL A 141 26.44 4.85 33.20
CA VAL A 141 25.01 4.68 33.49
C VAL A 141 24.81 4.24 34.93
N ASP A 142 23.60 4.45 35.45
CA ASP A 142 23.26 4.05 36.81
C ASP A 142 22.92 2.56 36.89
N PHE A 143 23.34 1.94 38.00
CA PHE A 143 23.06 0.56 38.35
C PHE A 143 22.02 0.51 39.48
N VAL A 144 21.13 -0.48 39.40
CA VAL A 144 20.16 -0.79 40.45
C VAL A 144 20.36 -2.22 40.94
N PRO A 145 20.04 -2.53 42.21
CA PRO A 145 19.99 -3.92 42.67
C PRO A 145 19.04 -4.75 41.80
N ASN A 146 19.40 -6.01 41.56
CA ASN A 146 18.51 -6.98 40.93
C ASN A 146 17.36 -7.36 41.90
N TYR A 147 16.45 -8.23 41.44
CA TYR A 147 15.22 -8.55 42.18
C TYR A 147 15.44 -9.23 43.56
N ASP A 148 16.61 -9.82 43.81
CA ASP A 148 17.00 -10.43 45.09
C ASP A 148 18.15 -9.70 45.80
N GLU A 149 18.50 -8.50 45.31
CA GLU A 149 19.53 -7.60 45.82
C GLU A 149 20.96 -8.18 45.92
N ARG A 150 21.24 -9.35 45.32
CA ARG A 150 22.58 -9.97 45.33
C ARG A 150 23.51 -9.42 44.26
N LEU A 151 22.95 -8.97 43.15
CA LEU A 151 23.67 -8.44 42.00
C LEU A 151 23.14 -7.05 41.64
N THR A 152 23.80 -6.39 40.69
CA THR A 152 23.33 -5.13 40.14
C THR A 152 23.12 -5.24 38.64
N GLU A 153 22.19 -4.46 38.11
CA GLU A 153 21.90 -4.37 36.68
C GLU A 153 21.81 -2.90 36.24
N PRO A 154 22.20 -2.58 35.00
CA PRO A 154 22.12 -1.22 34.48
C PRO A 154 20.66 -0.82 34.20
N THR A 155 20.31 0.42 34.57
CA THR A 155 18.97 0.98 34.31
C THR A 155 18.70 1.18 32.81
N VAL A 156 19.72 1.61 32.08
CA VAL A 156 19.78 1.76 30.61
C VAL A 156 21.18 1.40 30.12
N LEU A 157 21.33 1.13 28.83
CA LEU A 157 22.66 0.89 28.24
C LEU A 157 23.29 2.17 27.65
N PRO A 158 24.63 2.26 27.59
CA PRO A 158 25.34 3.36 26.94
C PRO A 158 24.94 3.60 25.47
N ALA A 159 24.51 2.54 24.77
CA ALA A 159 23.89 2.58 23.45
C ALA A 159 24.68 3.40 22.41
N ALA A 160 25.87 2.92 22.00
CA ALA A 160 26.74 3.64 21.06
C ALA A 160 26.10 3.91 19.69
N PHE A 161 24.96 3.30 19.37
CA PHE A 161 24.14 3.63 18.19
C PHE A 161 22.65 3.75 18.55
N PRO A 162 21.84 4.47 17.74
CA PRO A 162 20.43 4.80 18.03
C PRO A 162 19.47 3.63 17.77
N ASN A 163 19.56 2.58 18.58
CA ASN A 163 18.83 1.32 18.39
C ASN A 163 17.30 1.46 18.33
N LEU A 164 16.69 2.40 19.06
CA LEU A 164 15.24 2.66 19.01
C LEU A 164 14.75 2.95 17.59
N LEU A 165 15.50 3.77 16.83
CA LEU A 165 15.12 4.15 15.46
C LEU A 165 15.57 3.10 14.46
N VAL A 166 16.75 2.49 14.67
CA VAL A 166 17.34 1.52 13.74
C VAL A 166 16.54 0.22 13.71
N ASN A 167 16.26 -0.37 14.87
CA ASN A 167 15.56 -1.65 14.97
C ASN A 167 14.07 -1.52 15.24
N GLY A 168 13.61 -0.38 15.78
CA GLY A 168 12.23 -0.20 16.17
C GLY A 168 11.84 -1.15 17.31
N GLY A 169 10.59 -1.57 17.33
CA GLY A 169 10.06 -2.44 18.38
C GLY A 169 8.56 -2.36 18.49
N THR A 170 7.95 -3.45 18.93
CA THR A 170 6.49 -3.57 19.09
C THR A 170 6.16 -3.92 20.53
N GLY A 171 5.05 -3.45 21.07
CA GLY A 171 4.65 -3.74 22.44
C GLY A 171 3.24 -3.30 22.76
N ILE A 172 2.51 -4.11 23.52
CA ILE A 172 1.15 -3.81 23.97
C ILE A 172 1.19 -3.70 25.49
N ALA A 173 0.81 -2.53 26.01
CA ALA A 173 0.73 -2.21 27.42
C ALA A 173 -0.74 -2.08 27.85
N VAL A 174 -0.98 -1.78 29.14
CA VAL A 174 -2.34 -1.49 29.62
C VAL A 174 -2.79 -0.14 29.07
N GLY A 175 -3.77 -0.16 28.17
CA GLY A 175 -4.37 1.04 27.57
C GLY A 175 -3.51 1.74 26.50
N MET A 176 -2.34 1.18 26.14
CA MET A 176 -1.42 1.78 25.17
C MET A 176 -0.74 0.70 24.32
N ALA A 177 -0.24 1.07 23.14
CA ALA A 177 0.59 0.21 22.32
C ALA A 177 1.71 1.02 21.68
N THR A 178 2.81 0.36 21.33
CA THR A 178 3.90 0.90 20.53
C THR A 178 4.15 -0.01 19.34
N ASN A 179 4.42 0.60 18.19
CA ASN A 179 4.79 -0.09 16.96
C ASN A 179 5.74 0.82 16.18
N LEU A 180 7.04 0.69 16.46
CA LEU A 180 8.10 1.50 15.89
C LEU A 180 8.64 0.80 14.63
N ALA A 181 8.64 1.50 13.50
CA ALA A 181 9.25 1.01 12.29
C ALA A 181 10.79 1.09 12.38
N PRO A 182 11.52 0.09 11.87
CA PRO A 182 12.98 0.14 11.74
C PRO A 182 13.42 1.13 10.65
N HIS A 183 14.64 1.64 10.76
CA HIS A 183 15.24 2.60 9.83
C HIS A 183 16.68 2.21 9.50
N ASN A 184 17.19 2.76 8.40
CA ASN A 184 18.56 2.51 7.97
C ASN A 184 19.57 3.18 8.92
N LEU A 185 20.56 2.43 9.39
CA LEU A 185 21.58 2.93 10.32
C LEU A 185 22.34 4.16 9.79
N ARG A 186 22.74 4.16 8.52
CA ARG A 186 23.51 5.29 7.94
C ARG A 186 22.67 6.56 7.90
N GLU A 187 21.43 6.45 7.45
CA GLU A 187 20.52 7.59 7.36
C GLU A 187 20.21 8.20 8.73
N ILE A 188 20.00 7.37 9.76
CA ILE A 188 19.77 7.88 11.11
C ILE A 188 21.04 8.55 11.67
N VAL A 189 22.22 7.99 11.42
CA VAL A 189 23.49 8.61 11.83
C VAL A 189 23.70 9.95 11.14
N ASP A 190 23.45 10.04 9.84
CA ASP A 190 23.56 11.29 9.08
C ASP A 190 22.57 12.34 9.60
N ALA A 191 21.34 11.93 9.92
CA ALA A 191 20.31 12.80 10.50
C ALA A 191 20.68 13.30 11.90
N ILE A 192 21.24 12.45 12.77
CA ILE A 192 21.77 12.85 14.08
C ILE A 192 22.91 13.87 13.90
N CYS A 193 23.84 13.61 12.99
CA CYS A 193 24.94 14.54 12.71
C CYS A 193 24.41 15.90 12.21
N ALA A 194 23.43 15.89 11.30
CA ALA A 194 22.80 17.10 10.78
C ALA A 194 22.08 17.90 11.87
N GLN A 195 21.39 17.23 12.79
CA GLN A 195 20.71 17.88 13.92
C GLN A 195 21.69 18.42 14.97
N ILE A 196 22.83 17.76 15.17
CA ILE A 196 23.93 18.30 15.97
C ILE A 196 24.51 19.58 15.34
N ASP A 197 24.71 19.59 14.02
CA ASP A 197 25.24 20.75 13.29
C ASP A 197 24.24 21.91 13.21
N LYS A 198 22.94 21.59 13.16
CA LYS A 198 21.83 22.56 13.14
C LYS A 198 20.71 22.11 14.10
N PRO A 199 20.72 22.53 15.37
CA PRO A 199 19.71 22.13 16.37
C PRO A 199 18.25 22.48 15.99
N ASP A 200 18.07 23.57 15.26
CA ASP A 200 16.78 24.03 14.74
C ASP A 200 16.44 23.46 13.35
N ILE A 201 17.06 22.33 12.97
CA ILE A 201 16.78 21.66 11.69
C ILE A 201 15.28 21.34 11.58
N THR A 202 14.71 21.70 10.43
CA THR A 202 13.29 21.46 10.17
C THR A 202 13.05 20.02 9.71
N LEU A 203 11.83 19.51 9.88
CA LEU A 203 11.49 18.15 9.42
C LEU A 203 11.78 17.95 7.91
N PRO A 204 11.43 18.87 6.99
CA PRO A 204 11.77 18.72 5.56
C PRO A 204 13.28 18.63 5.28
N GLU A 205 14.11 19.32 6.05
CA GLU A 205 15.57 19.22 5.95
C GLU A 205 16.07 17.88 6.50
N LEU A 206 15.51 17.41 7.63
CA LEU A 206 15.84 16.13 8.22
C LEU A 206 15.47 14.94 7.31
N MET A 207 14.36 15.05 6.56
CA MET A 207 13.91 14.07 5.58
C MET A 207 14.84 13.94 4.35
N GLN A 208 15.77 14.87 4.15
CA GLN A 208 16.82 14.71 3.13
C GLN A 208 17.82 13.62 3.53
N PHE A 209 17.97 13.38 4.84
CA PHE A 209 18.84 12.35 5.39
C PHE A 209 18.04 11.06 5.67
N VAL A 210 16.89 11.16 6.36
CA VAL A 210 16.01 10.01 6.65
C VAL A 210 14.89 9.92 5.63
N LYS A 211 15.03 9.01 4.66
CA LYS A 211 14.04 8.88 3.58
C LYS A 211 12.72 8.29 4.05
N GLY A 212 12.77 7.44 5.06
CA GLY A 212 11.65 6.65 5.57
C GLY A 212 12.10 5.38 6.25
N PRO A 213 11.18 4.48 6.61
CA PRO A 213 11.53 3.23 7.26
C PRO A 213 12.30 2.29 6.31
N ASP A 214 13.07 1.37 6.88
CA ASP A 214 13.85 0.35 6.17
C ASP A 214 13.70 -0.96 6.93
N PHE A 215 12.85 -1.86 6.42
CA PHE A 215 12.48 -3.09 7.10
C PHE A 215 13.55 -4.18 6.93
N ALA A 216 13.50 -5.17 7.83
CA ALA A 216 14.42 -6.30 7.80
C ALA A 216 14.24 -7.15 6.52
N GLY A 217 13.00 -7.46 6.15
CA GLY A 217 12.66 -8.07 4.87
C GLY A 217 12.65 -7.05 3.74
N LYS A 218 13.07 -7.46 2.53
CA LYS A 218 12.94 -6.63 1.33
C LYS A 218 11.46 -6.44 1.02
N CYS A 219 11.05 -5.19 0.78
CA CYS A 219 9.71 -4.84 0.32
C CYS A 219 9.73 -3.42 -0.26
N GLU A 220 8.70 -3.09 -1.04
CA GLU A 220 8.51 -1.75 -1.57
C GLU A 220 7.61 -0.94 -0.64
N ILE A 221 7.99 0.30 -0.38
CA ILE A 221 7.13 1.24 0.35
C ILE A 221 6.41 2.12 -0.68
N ARG A 222 5.09 2.24 -0.54
CA ARG A 222 4.24 3.03 -1.46
C ARG A 222 3.76 4.30 -0.78
N GLY A 223 4.13 5.44 -1.35
CA GLY A 223 3.73 6.77 -0.90
C GLY A 223 4.57 7.34 0.26
N LEU A 224 4.63 8.67 0.34
CA LEU A 224 5.39 9.43 1.35
C LEU A 224 4.52 10.01 2.47
N LYS A 225 3.22 10.17 2.23
CA LYS A 225 2.31 10.90 3.13
C LYS A 225 2.27 10.31 4.53
N GLY A 226 2.17 8.98 4.63
CA GLY A 226 2.17 8.29 5.92
C GLY A 226 3.50 8.40 6.68
N ILE A 227 4.61 8.48 5.94
CA ILE A 227 5.95 8.66 6.51
C ILE A 227 6.09 10.05 7.12
N GLU A 228 5.73 11.09 6.37
CA GLU A 228 5.75 12.46 6.84
C GLU A 228 4.84 12.65 8.07
N GLU A 229 3.67 12.00 8.07
CA GLU A 229 2.73 12.06 9.19
C GLU A 229 3.34 11.50 10.48
N TYR A 230 3.97 10.32 10.45
CA TYR A 230 4.55 9.74 11.66
C TYR A 230 5.84 10.44 12.07
N PHE A 231 6.65 10.94 11.14
CA PHE A 231 7.80 11.76 11.51
C PHE A 231 7.39 13.03 12.23
N ARG A 232 6.28 13.66 11.83
CA ARG A 232 5.77 14.89 12.45
C ARG A 232 4.99 14.67 13.73
N THR A 233 4.24 13.58 13.86
CA THR A 233 3.26 13.40 14.96
C THR A 233 3.54 12.21 15.86
N GLY A 234 4.42 11.30 15.44
CA GLY A 234 4.62 9.99 16.06
C GLY A 234 3.64 8.91 15.60
N ARG A 235 2.65 9.23 14.75
CA ARG A 235 1.68 8.27 14.21
C ARG A 235 1.51 8.40 12.71
N GLY A 236 1.36 7.27 12.03
CA GLY A 236 1.08 7.26 10.59
C GLY A 236 1.04 5.84 10.06
N THR A 237 0.50 5.68 8.86
CA THR A 237 0.35 4.37 8.23
C THR A 237 1.18 4.32 6.96
N VAL A 238 2.09 3.36 6.89
CA VAL A 238 2.99 3.14 5.75
C VAL A 238 2.49 1.94 4.95
N ARG A 239 2.33 2.09 3.63
CA ARG A 239 1.88 1.00 2.76
C ARG A 239 3.09 0.20 2.28
N LEU A 240 3.04 -1.12 2.44
CA LEU A 240 4.08 -2.07 2.08
C LEU A 240 3.56 -2.98 0.98
N ARG A 241 4.31 -3.10 -0.11
CA ARG A 241 3.99 -3.97 -1.24
C ARG A 241 5.13 -4.95 -1.49
N GLY A 242 4.77 -6.21 -1.76
CA GLY A 242 5.71 -7.24 -2.19
C GLY A 242 6.03 -7.11 -3.67
N LYS A 243 7.01 -7.88 -4.15
CA LYS A 243 7.43 -7.83 -5.55
C LYS A 243 6.98 -9.08 -6.30
N ILE A 244 6.32 -8.87 -7.43
CA ILE A 244 5.90 -9.91 -8.37
C ILE A 244 6.57 -9.62 -9.72
N ASP A 245 7.40 -10.56 -10.19
CA ASP A 245 7.94 -10.53 -11.53
C ASP A 245 7.02 -11.32 -12.48
N ILE A 246 6.97 -10.90 -13.75
CA ILE A 246 6.16 -11.54 -14.80
C ILE A 246 7.12 -12.12 -15.83
N ASP A 247 7.08 -13.44 -16.01
CA ASP A 247 7.89 -14.16 -16.99
C ASP A 247 6.96 -14.82 -18.04
N GLU A 248 7.14 -14.47 -19.31
CA GLU A 248 6.45 -15.12 -20.44
C GLU A 248 7.33 -16.21 -21.05
N GLN A 249 6.87 -17.46 -21.06
CA GLN A 249 7.63 -18.59 -21.63
C GLN A 249 7.30 -18.85 -23.10
N GLU A 250 8.25 -19.44 -23.82
CA GLU A 250 8.07 -19.96 -25.18
C GLU A 250 6.94 -21.00 -25.20
N GLY A 251 5.81 -20.66 -25.84
CA GLY A 251 4.59 -21.48 -25.86
C GLY A 251 3.35 -20.81 -25.26
N GLY A 252 3.44 -19.54 -24.85
CA GLY A 252 2.29 -18.73 -24.43
C GLY A 252 1.79 -19.02 -23.00
N LYS A 253 2.63 -19.67 -22.18
CA LYS A 253 2.38 -19.79 -20.73
C LYS A 253 3.10 -18.66 -20.02
N SER A 254 2.40 -17.98 -19.11
CA SER A 254 2.97 -16.95 -18.26
C SER A 254 3.12 -17.45 -16.83
N ILE A 255 4.18 -17.05 -16.15
CA ILE A 255 4.45 -17.35 -14.75
C ILE A 255 4.60 -16.04 -13.99
N LEU A 256 3.89 -15.91 -12.87
CA LEU A 256 4.15 -14.86 -11.90
C LEU A 256 5.09 -15.40 -10.84
N THR A 257 6.18 -14.67 -10.56
CA THR A 257 7.14 -15.06 -9.53
C THR A 257 7.13 -14.05 -8.40
N ILE A 258 6.66 -14.44 -7.22
CA ILE A 258 6.76 -13.62 -6.00
C ILE A 258 8.21 -13.70 -5.50
N ARG A 259 8.93 -12.58 -5.55
CA ARG A 259 10.33 -12.45 -5.10
C ARG A 259 10.46 -11.89 -3.69
N GLU A 260 9.53 -11.04 -3.30
CA GLU A 260 9.59 -10.31 -2.04
C GLU A 260 8.20 -10.28 -1.43
N VAL A 261 8.11 -10.61 -0.15
CA VAL A 261 6.86 -10.62 0.62
C VAL A 261 6.95 -9.48 1.65
N PRO A 262 5.88 -8.69 1.86
CA PRO A 262 5.91 -7.59 2.80
C PRO A 262 6.35 -7.99 4.22
N HIS A 263 7.01 -7.07 4.93
CA HIS A 263 7.43 -7.30 6.30
C HIS A 263 6.26 -7.67 7.21
N GLY A 264 6.44 -8.73 8.02
CA GLY A 264 5.42 -9.24 8.94
C GLY A 264 4.39 -10.18 8.30
N VAL A 265 4.46 -10.44 7.00
CA VAL A 265 3.58 -11.40 6.32
C VAL A 265 4.24 -12.77 6.28
N ASN A 266 3.51 -13.78 6.77
CA ASN A 266 3.94 -15.17 6.72
C ASN A 266 3.71 -15.73 5.30
N ARG A 267 4.76 -16.32 4.71
CA ARG A 267 4.73 -16.88 3.35
C ARG A 267 3.75 -18.05 3.21
N ALA A 268 3.69 -18.95 4.18
CA ALA A 268 2.79 -20.09 4.16
C ALA A 268 1.32 -19.64 4.22
N THR A 269 1.00 -18.70 5.13
CA THR A 269 -0.36 -18.13 5.22
C THR A 269 -0.77 -17.38 3.95
N LEU A 270 0.17 -16.69 3.30
CA LEU A 270 -0.08 -16.04 2.02
C LEU A 270 -0.44 -17.06 0.92
N GLN A 271 0.32 -18.16 0.84
CA GLN A 271 0.07 -19.25 -0.11
C GLN A 271 -1.27 -19.93 0.14
N GLU A 272 -1.59 -20.24 1.41
CA GLU A 272 -2.90 -20.77 1.80
C GLU A 272 -4.02 -19.85 1.34
N ARG A 273 -3.88 -18.53 1.55
CA ARG A 273 -4.89 -17.55 1.12
C ARG A 273 -5.06 -17.50 -0.39
N ILE A 274 -3.97 -17.58 -1.16
CA ILE A 274 -4.06 -17.64 -2.63
C ILE A 274 -4.78 -18.93 -3.05
N ALA A 275 -4.45 -20.07 -2.45
CA ALA A 275 -5.09 -21.35 -2.75
C ALA A 275 -6.59 -21.35 -2.42
N GLU A 276 -6.99 -20.75 -1.29
CA GLU A 276 -8.40 -20.54 -0.94
C GLU A 276 -9.14 -19.74 -2.01
N LEU A 277 -8.58 -18.60 -2.43
CA LEU A 277 -9.19 -17.74 -3.44
C LEU A 277 -9.32 -18.42 -4.81
N VAL A 278 -8.39 -19.31 -5.16
CA VAL A 278 -8.49 -20.15 -6.37
C VAL A 278 -9.61 -21.18 -6.22
N ASN A 279 -9.71 -21.85 -5.07
CA ASN A 279 -10.76 -22.85 -4.78
C ASN A 279 -12.17 -22.25 -4.74
N GLU A 280 -12.30 -21.04 -4.18
CA GLU A 280 -13.55 -20.26 -4.15
C GLU A 280 -13.94 -19.69 -5.53
N LYS A 281 -13.11 -19.91 -6.57
CA LYS A 281 -13.27 -19.39 -7.92
C LYS A 281 -13.26 -17.86 -8.00
N VAL A 282 -12.57 -17.20 -7.07
CA VAL A 282 -12.30 -15.75 -7.11
C VAL A 282 -11.11 -15.46 -8.03
N LEU A 283 -9.99 -16.17 -7.84
CA LEU A 283 -8.81 -16.10 -8.71
C LEU A 283 -8.86 -17.19 -9.78
N THR A 284 -9.52 -16.91 -10.90
CA THR A 284 -9.75 -17.92 -11.95
C THR A 284 -8.56 -18.10 -12.91
N GLY A 285 -7.64 -17.13 -12.99
CA GLY A 285 -6.52 -17.11 -13.94
C GLY A 285 -5.33 -18.00 -13.56
N ILE A 286 -5.32 -18.60 -12.37
CA ILE A 286 -4.22 -19.41 -11.86
C ILE A 286 -4.47 -20.89 -12.19
N SER A 287 -3.45 -21.58 -12.73
CA SER A 287 -3.48 -23.04 -12.97
C SER A 287 -2.77 -23.85 -11.90
N GLY A 288 -1.73 -23.28 -11.27
CA GLY A 288 -0.97 -23.97 -10.22
C GLY A 288 -0.03 -23.01 -9.50
N MET A 289 0.48 -23.44 -8.35
CA MET A 289 1.43 -22.70 -7.53
C MET A 289 2.50 -23.66 -6.98
N ARG A 290 3.75 -23.21 -6.95
CA ARG A 290 4.90 -23.97 -6.42
C ARG A 290 5.78 -23.04 -5.60
N ASP A 291 6.19 -23.50 -4.43
CA ASP A 291 7.21 -22.81 -3.63
C ASP A 291 8.60 -23.37 -3.97
N LEU A 292 9.47 -22.52 -4.50
CA LEU A 292 10.87 -22.82 -4.81
C LEU A 292 11.81 -21.98 -3.95
N SER A 293 11.31 -21.45 -2.83
CA SER A 293 12.09 -20.60 -1.93
C SER A 293 13.23 -21.38 -1.27
N ASP A 294 14.40 -20.76 -1.19
CA ASP A 294 15.56 -21.21 -0.44
C ASP A 294 16.00 -20.10 0.55
N GLU A 295 17.22 -19.58 0.41
CA GLU A 295 17.63 -18.33 1.06
C GLU A 295 16.87 -17.12 0.49
N GLU A 296 16.50 -17.18 -0.80
CA GLU A 296 15.67 -16.17 -1.46
C GLU A 296 14.23 -16.65 -1.59
N THR A 297 13.28 -15.72 -1.52
CA THR A 297 11.87 -16.05 -1.71
C THR A 297 11.57 -16.20 -3.21
N ARG A 298 10.97 -17.34 -3.57
CA ARG A 298 10.58 -17.63 -4.95
C ARG A 298 9.33 -18.51 -4.97
N ILE A 299 8.17 -17.87 -5.00
CA ILE A 299 6.89 -18.58 -5.17
C ILE A 299 6.42 -18.37 -6.61
N GLU A 300 6.36 -19.46 -7.38
CA GLU A 300 5.91 -19.45 -8.77
C GLU A 300 4.41 -19.75 -8.85
N ILE A 301 3.68 -18.89 -9.57
CA ILE A 301 2.26 -19.03 -9.85
C ILE A 301 2.13 -19.19 -11.37
N GLU A 302 1.78 -20.40 -11.80
CA GLU A 302 1.54 -20.71 -13.20
C GLU A 302 0.15 -20.22 -13.59
N LEU A 303 0.07 -19.45 -14.67
CA LEU A 303 -1.18 -18.91 -15.19
C LEU A 303 -1.79 -19.80 -16.27
N LYS A 304 -3.11 -19.75 -16.39
CA LYS A 304 -3.83 -20.35 -17.52
C LYS A 304 -3.47 -19.62 -18.82
N ARG A 305 -3.56 -20.32 -19.96
CA ARG A 305 -3.15 -19.80 -21.29
C ARG A 305 -3.86 -18.51 -21.72
N ASP A 306 -5.08 -18.30 -21.24
CA ASP A 306 -5.94 -17.15 -21.54
C ASP A 306 -5.88 -16.05 -20.47
N ALA A 307 -5.17 -16.28 -19.36
CA ALA A 307 -5.08 -15.32 -18.27
C ALA A 307 -4.05 -14.23 -18.59
N ARG A 308 -4.45 -12.96 -18.40
CA ARG A 308 -3.56 -11.81 -18.54
C ARG A 308 -2.71 -11.63 -17.26
N PRO A 309 -1.36 -11.68 -17.33
CA PRO A 309 -0.51 -11.66 -16.14
C PRO A 309 -0.72 -10.45 -15.24
N GLN A 310 -0.82 -9.25 -15.83
CA GLN A 310 -0.99 -8.01 -15.09
C GLN A 310 -2.30 -7.98 -14.28
N VAL A 311 -3.39 -8.53 -14.83
CA VAL A 311 -4.70 -8.57 -14.16
C VAL A 311 -4.63 -9.50 -12.96
N VAL A 312 -4.02 -10.69 -13.11
CA VAL A 312 -3.88 -11.64 -12.00
C VAL A 312 -2.95 -11.08 -10.91
N ALA A 313 -1.85 -10.41 -11.28
CA ALA A 313 -0.98 -9.73 -10.33
C ALA A 313 -1.73 -8.66 -9.53
N ASN A 314 -2.53 -7.82 -10.18
CA ASN A 314 -3.38 -6.82 -9.53
C ASN A 314 -4.41 -7.45 -8.58
N GLN A 315 -5.03 -8.57 -8.97
CA GLN A 315 -5.94 -9.33 -8.12
C GLN A 315 -5.21 -9.88 -6.88
N ILE A 316 -3.99 -10.43 -7.04
CA ILE A 316 -3.16 -10.89 -5.92
C ILE A 316 -2.86 -9.72 -4.97
N PHE A 317 -2.43 -8.57 -5.48
CA PHE A 317 -2.18 -7.39 -4.64
C PHE A 317 -3.43 -6.94 -3.87
N LYS A 318 -4.61 -6.89 -4.51
CA LYS A 318 -5.83 -6.38 -3.88
C LYS A 318 -6.46 -7.37 -2.88
N LEU A 319 -6.35 -8.67 -3.13
CA LEU A 319 -7.08 -9.71 -2.39
C LEU A 319 -6.23 -10.45 -1.34
N THR A 320 -4.92 -10.19 -1.31
CA THR A 320 -3.98 -10.87 -0.41
C THR A 320 -3.10 -9.87 0.33
N SER A 321 -2.34 -10.37 1.32
CA SER A 321 -1.38 -9.56 2.08
C SER A 321 -0.12 -9.17 1.29
N MET A 322 -0.08 -9.35 -0.03
CA MET A 322 0.98 -8.84 -0.90
C MET A 322 1.00 -7.31 -0.99
N ASP A 323 -0.12 -6.65 -0.68
CA ASP A 323 -0.21 -5.21 -0.45
C ASP A 323 -0.88 -4.99 0.92
N THR A 324 -0.13 -4.46 1.87
CA THR A 324 -0.56 -4.34 3.28
C THR A 324 -0.15 -2.99 3.86
N SER A 325 -0.63 -2.69 5.06
CA SER A 325 -0.33 -1.46 5.77
C SER A 325 0.37 -1.74 7.10
N TYR A 326 1.43 -0.99 7.38
CA TYR A 326 2.13 -0.98 8.65
C TYR A 326 1.79 0.31 9.41
N SER A 327 1.13 0.17 10.56
CA SER A 327 0.72 1.32 11.38
C SER A 327 1.81 1.67 12.38
N VAL A 328 2.50 2.78 12.15
CA VAL A 328 3.55 3.30 13.05
C VAL A 328 2.92 4.06 14.21
N ASN A 329 3.36 3.74 15.41
CA ASN A 329 3.01 4.45 16.65
C ASN A 329 4.26 4.55 17.53
N MET A 330 4.98 5.66 17.42
CA MET A 330 6.26 5.93 18.08
C MET A 330 6.06 6.34 19.54
N LEU A 331 5.66 5.37 20.37
CA LEU A 331 5.49 5.53 21.80
C LEU A 331 6.64 4.85 22.55
N ALA A 332 7.37 5.58 23.38
CA ALA A 332 8.44 5.05 24.22
C ALA A 332 8.41 5.66 25.63
N ILE A 333 9.17 5.08 26.55
CA ILE A 333 9.36 5.64 27.89
C ILE A 333 10.42 6.75 27.82
N HIS A 334 10.04 7.94 28.25
CA HIS A 334 10.92 9.08 28.46
C HIS A 334 10.69 9.60 29.88
N GLU A 335 11.75 9.72 30.70
CA GLU A 335 11.66 10.13 32.11
C GLU A 335 10.62 9.34 32.92
N LYS A 336 10.61 8.01 32.76
CA LYS A 336 9.66 7.07 33.41
C LYS A 336 8.19 7.31 33.06
N ARG A 337 7.89 7.98 31.94
CA ARG A 337 6.53 8.20 31.44
C ARG A 337 6.42 7.84 29.96
N PRO A 338 5.30 7.26 29.51
CA PRO A 338 5.04 7.07 28.09
C PRO A 338 4.93 8.43 27.39
N LYS A 339 5.72 8.64 26.34
CA LYS A 339 5.70 9.85 25.52
C LYS A 339 5.60 9.47 24.05
N MET A 340 4.68 10.10 23.34
CA MET A 340 4.63 10.06 21.89
C MET A 340 5.77 10.91 21.35
N LEU A 341 6.62 10.33 20.52
CA LEU A 341 7.82 10.98 20.00
C LEU A 341 7.63 11.30 18.52
N THR A 342 8.06 12.49 18.11
CA THR A 342 8.36 12.79 16.70
C THR A 342 9.74 12.24 16.34
N LEU A 343 10.10 12.23 15.04
CA LEU A 343 11.45 11.84 14.63
C LEU A 343 12.51 12.73 15.29
N LYS A 344 12.25 14.05 15.32
CA LYS A 344 13.14 15.04 15.95
C LYS A 344 13.29 14.79 17.45
N ASP A 345 12.19 14.53 18.16
CA ASP A 345 12.22 14.23 19.60
C ASP A 345 13.03 12.96 19.92
N ALA A 346 12.87 11.91 19.09
CA ALA A 346 13.60 10.66 19.26
C ALA A 346 15.12 10.86 19.08
N ILE A 347 15.52 11.65 18.07
CA ILE A 347 16.92 12.03 17.85
C ILE A 347 17.44 12.90 19.02
N ASP A 348 16.68 13.90 19.46
CA ASP A 348 17.06 14.77 20.58
C ASP A 348 17.28 13.96 21.87
N CYS A 349 16.37 13.02 22.17
CA CYS A 349 16.50 12.12 23.33
C CYS A 349 17.76 11.23 23.24
N TYR A 350 18.10 10.76 22.05
CA TYR A 350 19.32 9.97 21.85
C TYR A 350 20.59 10.81 21.98
N ILE A 351 20.63 12.01 21.39
CA ILE A 351 21.76 12.94 21.50
C ILE A 351 22.01 13.29 22.97
N GLU A 352 20.96 13.60 23.73
CA GLU A 352 21.08 13.94 25.15
C GLU A 352 21.63 12.78 25.98
N HIS A 353 21.12 11.55 25.74
CA HIS A 353 21.64 10.35 26.39
C HIS A 353 23.12 10.12 26.08
N ARG A 354 23.51 10.25 24.80
CA ARG A 354 24.92 10.11 24.40
C ARG A 354 25.78 11.22 25.00
N ARG A 355 25.30 12.46 25.06
CA ARG A 355 26.00 13.56 25.73
C ARG A 355 26.30 13.23 27.18
N GLU A 356 25.30 12.75 27.93
CA GLU A 356 25.48 12.34 29.33
C GLU A 356 26.51 11.20 29.46
N VAL A 357 26.40 10.16 28.63
CA VAL A 357 27.32 9.02 28.61
C VAL A 357 28.76 9.47 28.35
N ILE A 358 28.99 10.31 27.33
CA ILE A 358 30.34 10.81 27.01
C ILE A 358 30.89 11.68 28.15
N VAL A 359 30.08 12.54 28.76
CA VAL A 359 30.52 13.36 29.90
C VAL A 359 30.87 12.49 31.11
N ARG A 360 30.05 11.49 31.44
CA ARG A 360 30.33 10.55 32.54
C ARG A 360 31.60 9.74 32.27
N ARG A 361 31.74 9.19 31.07
CA ARG A 361 32.96 8.49 30.63
C ARG A 361 34.19 9.38 30.78
N THR A 362 34.12 10.62 30.31
CA THR A 362 35.23 11.58 30.36
C THR A 362 35.57 11.95 31.80
N LYS A 363 34.58 12.12 32.68
CA LYS A 363 34.81 12.32 34.12
C LYS A 363 35.45 11.12 34.80
N TYR A 364 35.04 9.90 34.43
CA TYR A 364 35.67 8.67 34.93
C TYR A 364 37.14 8.60 34.50
N LEU A 365 37.43 8.84 33.22
CA LEU A 365 38.78 8.85 32.68
C LEU A 365 39.63 9.96 33.30
N LEU A 366 39.07 11.16 33.47
CA LEU A 366 39.72 12.27 34.16
C LEU A 366 40.09 11.88 35.60
N ARG A 367 39.16 11.30 36.37
CA ARG A 367 39.43 10.85 37.74
C ARG A 367 40.54 9.79 37.77
N LYS A 368 40.55 8.84 36.83
CA LYS A 368 41.61 7.82 36.73
C LYS A 368 42.97 8.42 36.34
N ALA A 369 42.98 9.40 35.45
CA ALA A 369 44.17 10.11 35.04
C ALA A 369 44.72 10.97 36.20
N GLU A 370 43.87 11.70 36.92
CA GLU A 370 44.23 12.44 38.15
C GLU A 370 44.76 11.50 39.23
N ASP A 371 44.13 10.33 39.39
CA ASP A 371 44.57 9.29 40.30
C ASP A 371 45.97 8.77 39.97
N ARG A 372 46.27 8.59 38.68
CA ARG A 372 47.60 8.20 38.20
C ARG A 372 48.61 9.33 38.36
N ALA A 373 48.24 10.56 38.00
CA ALA A 373 49.08 11.75 38.14
C ALA A 373 49.50 11.94 39.60
N GLU A 374 48.58 11.83 40.56
CA GLU A 374 48.87 11.96 41.98
C GLU A 374 49.91 10.92 42.47
N ASN A 375 49.83 9.68 41.98
CA ASN A 375 50.84 8.66 42.29
C ASN A 375 52.21 8.98 41.67
N LEU A 376 52.24 9.47 40.43
CA LEU A 376 53.47 9.85 39.73
C LEU A 376 54.11 11.09 40.39
N GLU A 377 53.32 12.06 40.85
CA GLU A 377 53.77 13.21 41.64
C GLU A 377 54.47 12.77 42.92
N ALA A 378 53.91 11.77 43.61
CA ALA A 378 54.51 11.19 44.81
C ALA A 378 55.89 10.58 44.51
N TYR A 379 56.02 9.89 43.37
CA TYR A 379 57.31 9.34 42.93
C TYR A 379 58.31 10.43 42.54
N LEU A 380 57.89 11.47 41.81
CA LEU A 380 58.76 12.58 41.44
C LEU A 380 59.26 13.35 42.67
N LEU A 381 58.39 13.60 43.66
CA LEU A 381 58.75 14.22 44.93
C LEU A 381 59.70 13.33 45.75
N ALA A 382 59.41 12.03 45.84
CA ALA A 382 60.26 11.08 46.55
C ALA A 382 61.64 10.92 45.91
N LEU A 383 61.71 10.85 44.56
CA LEU A 383 62.97 10.78 43.82
C LEU A 383 63.76 12.11 43.87
N GLY A 384 63.07 13.25 43.93
CA GLY A 384 63.69 14.57 44.06
C GLY A 384 64.35 14.81 45.42
N HIS A 385 63.87 14.12 46.47
CA HIS A 385 64.31 14.27 47.86
C HIS A 385 64.68 12.93 48.52
N LEU A 386 65.23 12.00 47.74
CA LEU A 386 65.39 10.58 48.13
C LEU A 386 66.07 10.36 49.49
N ASP A 387 67.10 11.16 49.81
CA ASP A 387 67.83 11.04 51.07
C ASP A 387 66.94 11.31 52.30
N ASP A 388 66.03 12.28 52.21
CA ASP A 388 65.08 12.62 53.28
C ASP A 388 64.11 11.46 53.51
N PHE A 389 63.57 10.88 52.43
CA PHE A 389 62.65 9.74 52.49
C PHE A 389 63.34 8.49 53.05
N ILE A 390 64.57 8.18 52.61
CA ILE A 390 65.35 7.06 53.15
C ILE A 390 65.64 7.27 54.63
N HIS A 391 65.97 8.50 55.06
CA HIS A 391 66.21 8.81 56.46
C HIS A 391 64.94 8.63 57.31
N ILE A 392 63.80 9.14 56.86
CA ILE A 392 62.51 8.97 57.53
C ILE A 392 62.18 7.48 57.68
N ILE A 393 62.31 6.70 56.60
CA ILE A 393 62.00 5.27 56.61
C ILE A 393 62.97 4.49 57.53
N ARG A 394 64.28 4.75 57.45
CA ARG A 394 65.29 4.06 58.27
C ARG A 394 65.25 4.41 59.76
N SER A 395 64.78 5.60 60.10
CA SER A 395 64.70 6.07 61.49
C SER A 395 63.38 5.70 62.19
N SER A 396 62.38 5.20 61.45
CA SER A 396 61.12 4.72 61.99
C SER A 396 61.21 3.26 62.44
N LYS A 397 60.50 2.89 63.52
CA LYS A 397 60.54 1.54 64.11
C LYS A 397 59.69 0.54 63.35
N ASN A 398 58.62 1.00 62.69
CA ASN A 398 57.69 0.17 61.94
C ASN A 398 57.06 0.94 60.75
N ARG A 399 56.28 0.23 59.93
CA ARG A 399 55.63 0.79 58.73
C ARG A 399 54.64 1.91 59.05
N ASP A 400 53.90 1.79 60.16
CA ASP A 400 52.88 2.78 60.52
C ASP A 400 53.52 4.10 60.97
N GLU A 401 54.59 4.03 61.76
CA GLU A 401 55.39 5.21 62.14
C GLU A 401 56.05 5.87 60.92
N ALA A 402 56.55 5.08 59.96
CA ALA A 402 57.06 5.62 58.69
C ALA A 402 55.94 6.32 57.90
N ARG A 403 54.75 5.72 57.83
CA ARG A 403 53.57 6.32 57.15
C ARG A 403 53.20 7.66 57.78
N GLU A 404 53.06 7.73 59.10
CA GLU A 404 52.71 8.97 59.81
C GLU A 404 53.75 10.07 59.59
N ARG A 405 55.05 9.72 59.66
CA ARG A 405 56.13 10.69 59.47
C ARG A 405 56.24 11.18 58.02
N LEU A 406 55.98 10.32 57.04
CA LEU A 406 55.89 10.71 55.64
C LEU A 406 54.67 11.59 55.36
N ALA A 407 53.52 11.29 55.98
CA ALA A 407 52.32 12.12 55.87
C ALA A 407 52.52 13.53 56.46
N ALA A 408 53.32 13.64 57.53
CA ALA A 408 53.69 14.91 58.14
C ALA A 408 54.78 15.68 57.36
N TYR A 409 55.42 15.06 56.37
CA TYR A 409 56.44 15.71 55.56
C TYR A 409 55.78 16.67 54.56
N THR A 410 56.26 17.90 54.50
CA THR A 410 55.66 18.97 53.68
C THR A 410 56.73 19.69 52.87
N PHE A 411 56.33 20.22 51.71
CA PHE A 411 57.22 21.00 50.84
C PHE A 411 56.62 22.37 50.54
N PRO A 412 57.44 23.40 50.26
CA PRO A 412 56.96 24.58 49.56
C PRO A 412 56.41 24.20 48.18
N VAL A 413 55.32 24.84 47.74
CA VAL A 413 54.73 24.62 46.40
C VAL A 413 55.75 24.81 45.28
N LYS A 414 56.64 25.80 45.41
CA LYS A 414 57.74 26.07 44.47
C LYS A 414 58.67 24.86 44.24
N THR A 415 58.82 24.00 45.22
CA THR A 415 59.64 22.79 45.12
C THR A 415 58.99 21.77 44.19
N ALA A 416 57.66 21.57 44.31
CA ALA A 416 56.91 20.71 43.41
C ALA A 416 56.93 21.27 41.97
N GLU A 417 56.73 22.59 41.80
CA GLU A 417 56.84 23.26 40.50
C GLU A 417 58.23 23.08 39.86
N GLY A 418 59.30 23.16 40.65
CA GLY A 418 60.68 22.95 40.20
C GLY A 418 60.95 21.52 39.70
N LEU A 419 60.15 20.54 40.13
CA LEU A 419 60.18 19.16 39.64
C LEU A 419 59.26 18.95 38.41
N GLY A 420 58.65 20.04 37.93
CA GLY A 420 57.73 20.03 36.79
C GLY A 420 56.35 19.44 37.13
N ILE A 421 55.93 19.50 38.39
CA ILE A 421 54.58 19.12 38.82
C ILE A 421 53.63 20.29 38.55
N LEU A 422 52.53 20.01 37.85
CA LEU A 422 51.52 21.03 37.56
C LEU A 422 50.62 21.22 38.78
N ILE A 423 50.68 22.41 39.38
CA ILE A 423 49.82 22.78 40.51
C ILE A 423 48.42 23.10 40.00
N ARG A 424 47.45 22.33 40.46
CA ARG A 424 46.01 22.49 40.18
C ARG A 424 45.23 22.61 41.51
N SER A 425 43.91 22.74 41.44
CA SER A 425 43.02 22.74 42.61
C SER A 425 42.93 21.35 43.27
N GLN A 426 44.08 20.77 43.63
CA GLN A 426 44.20 19.44 44.22
C GLN A 426 44.27 19.51 45.75
N PRO A 427 43.71 18.52 46.47
CA PRO A 427 43.72 18.48 47.94
C PRO A 427 45.12 18.53 48.57
N SER A 428 46.16 18.13 47.82
CA SER A 428 47.55 18.17 48.25
C SER A 428 48.11 19.58 48.42
N ILE A 429 47.38 20.64 48.07
CA ILE A 429 47.82 22.03 48.21
C ILE A 429 47.06 22.72 49.36
N GLN A 430 47.79 23.19 50.37
CA GLN A 430 47.26 23.95 51.51
C GLN A 430 48.02 25.29 51.62
N GLY A 431 47.47 26.33 50.99
CA GLY A 431 48.16 27.62 50.83
C GLY A 431 49.40 27.48 49.95
N ASP A 432 50.56 27.89 50.47
CA ASP A 432 51.86 27.78 49.78
C ASP A 432 52.61 26.46 50.10
N ILE A 433 51.93 25.49 50.71
CA ILE A 433 52.51 24.22 51.16
C ILE A 433 51.88 23.04 50.41
N TYR A 434 52.73 22.13 49.94
CA TYR A 434 52.38 20.82 49.42
C TYR A 434 52.37 19.79 50.56
N VAL A 435 51.24 19.10 50.70
CA VAL A 435 50.98 18.05 51.71
C VAL A 435 50.65 16.75 50.99
N PHE A 436 51.20 15.63 51.45
CA PHE A 436 50.90 14.33 50.86
C PHE A 436 49.50 13.85 51.22
N SER A 437 48.80 13.27 50.23
CA SER A 437 47.62 12.46 50.50
C SER A 437 48.00 11.09 51.06
N GLU A 438 47.06 10.41 51.71
CA GLU A 438 47.25 9.03 52.18
C GLU A 438 47.68 8.09 51.03
N ARG A 439 47.13 8.29 49.83
CA ARG A 439 47.49 7.52 48.65
C ARG A 439 48.94 7.77 48.22
N GLN A 440 49.38 9.02 48.20
CA GLN A 440 50.76 9.37 47.84
C GLN A 440 51.75 8.74 48.82
N VAL A 441 51.46 8.80 50.13
CA VAL A 441 52.31 8.17 51.15
C VAL A 441 52.39 6.66 50.94
N ASN A 442 51.26 5.99 50.70
CA ASN A 442 51.26 4.56 50.45
C ASN A 442 52.03 4.20 49.16
N ALA A 443 51.88 4.99 48.08
CA ALA A 443 52.64 4.81 46.85
C ALA A 443 54.15 4.90 47.09
N ILE A 444 54.60 5.89 47.87
CA ILE A 444 56.02 6.07 48.23
C ILE A 444 56.55 4.87 49.02
N LEU A 445 55.78 4.34 49.97
CA LEU A 445 56.17 3.16 50.76
C LEU A 445 56.29 1.89 49.91
N GLU A 446 55.64 1.84 48.75
CA GLU A 446 55.66 0.70 47.81
C GLU A 446 56.75 0.84 46.72
N LEU A 447 57.52 1.93 46.73
CA LEU A 447 58.64 2.13 45.81
C LEU A 447 59.65 0.99 45.90
N ARG A 448 60.06 0.49 44.74
CA ARG A 448 61.07 -0.56 44.60
C ARG A 448 62.42 0.06 44.25
N LEU A 449 63.50 -0.51 44.79
CA LEU A 449 64.87 0.05 44.62
C LEU A 449 65.30 0.24 43.16
N TYR A 450 64.83 -0.58 42.22
CA TYR A 450 65.19 -0.42 40.81
C TYR A 450 64.57 0.84 40.17
N GLN A 451 63.47 1.36 40.73
CA GLN A 451 62.79 2.57 40.27
C GLN A 451 63.58 3.84 40.62
N LEU A 452 64.68 3.71 41.37
CA LEU A 452 65.59 4.81 41.73
C LEU A 452 66.69 5.05 40.68
N THR A 453 66.73 4.26 39.61
CA THR A 453 67.71 4.48 38.52
C THR A 453 67.35 5.72 37.71
N GLY A 454 68.35 6.41 37.14
CA GLY A 454 68.12 7.63 36.35
C GLY A 454 67.15 7.44 35.18
N MET A 455 67.23 6.29 34.49
CA MET A 455 66.32 5.96 33.39
C MET A 455 64.86 5.80 33.84
N GLU A 456 64.61 5.26 35.03
CA GLU A 456 63.26 5.12 35.56
C GLU A 456 62.66 6.47 35.97
N ARG A 457 63.49 7.41 36.47
CA ARG A 457 63.05 8.79 36.73
C ARG A 457 62.56 9.48 35.45
N ASP A 458 63.32 9.37 34.37
CA ASP A 458 62.93 9.97 33.08
C ASP A 458 61.65 9.34 32.52
N LYS A 459 61.47 8.02 32.68
CA LYS A 459 60.22 7.32 32.31
C LYS A 459 59.03 7.81 33.12
N ILE A 460 59.17 7.94 34.45
CA ILE A 460 58.10 8.44 35.33
C ILE A 460 57.71 9.87 34.93
N LYS A 461 58.71 10.72 34.62
CA LYS A 461 58.44 12.09 34.18
C LYS A 461 57.73 12.13 32.82
N ALA A 462 58.18 11.35 31.84
CA ALA A 462 57.52 11.25 30.54
C ALA A 462 56.09 10.71 30.66
N GLU A 463 55.86 9.70 31.51
CA GLU A 463 54.52 9.20 31.80
C GLU A 463 53.64 10.29 32.43
N TYR A 464 54.18 11.04 33.40
CA TYR A 464 53.46 12.14 34.04
C TYR A 464 53.07 13.23 33.05
N ASP A 465 53.97 13.63 32.15
CA ASP A 465 53.70 14.65 31.13
C ASP A 465 52.61 14.19 30.14
N ASN A 466 52.58 12.90 29.78
CA ASN A 466 51.51 12.32 28.96
C ASN A 466 50.17 12.32 29.68
N VAL A 467 50.14 11.90 30.95
CA VAL A 467 48.92 11.91 31.78
C VAL A 467 48.42 13.34 31.98
N LEU A 468 49.30 14.33 32.12
CA LEU A 468 48.90 15.73 32.17
C LEU A 468 48.25 16.20 30.87
N ALA A 469 48.78 15.79 29.71
CA ALA A 469 48.16 16.09 28.42
C ALA A 469 46.75 15.49 28.31
N GLU A 470 46.56 14.25 28.78
CA GLU A 470 45.24 13.61 28.86
C GLU A 470 44.28 14.36 29.80
N ILE A 471 44.73 14.77 30.99
CA ILE A 471 43.93 15.54 31.95
C ILE A 471 43.46 16.85 31.31
N VAL A 472 44.37 17.59 30.68
CA VAL A 472 44.04 18.85 29.99
C VAL A 472 43.01 18.62 28.88
N ASP A 473 43.18 17.55 28.10
CA ASP A 473 42.23 17.20 27.05
C ASP A 473 40.84 16.84 27.60
N PHE A 474 40.77 15.99 28.63
CA PHE A 474 39.52 15.61 29.28
C PHE A 474 38.80 16.80 29.93
N MET A 475 39.55 17.70 30.58
CA MET A 475 39.00 18.94 31.12
C MET A 475 38.43 19.84 30.02
N ASP A 476 39.12 19.95 28.87
CA ASP A 476 38.64 20.74 27.73
C ASP A 476 37.40 20.11 27.08
N ILE A 477 37.33 18.77 26.99
CA ILE A 477 36.13 18.05 26.52
C ILE A 477 34.93 18.35 27.43
N ILE A 478 35.09 18.26 28.76
CA ILE A 478 34.01 18.52 29.72
C ILE A 478 33.58 19.99 29.68
N ALA A 479 34.54 20.92 29.51
CA ALA A 479 34.26 22.35 29.50
C ALA A 479 33.58 22.83 28.19
N ARG A 480 33.75 22.11 27.07
CA ARG A 480 33.25 22.52 25.75
C ARG A 480 32.28 21.49 25.18
N GLU A 481 30.99 21.80 25.27
CA GLU A 481 29.93 20.94 24.71
C GLU A 481 30.14 20.58 23.23
N VAL A 482 30.65 21.53 22.42
CA VAL A 482 30.97 21.29 21.01
C VAL A 482 31.94 20.11 20.83
N ARG A 483 32.89 19.90 21.75
CA ARG A 483 33.81 18.75 21.70
C ARG A 483 33.09 17.44 22.01
N VAL A 484 32.20 17.43 23.00
CA VAL A 484 31.36 16.26 23.31
C VAL A 484 30.51 15.87 22.10
N LEU A 485 29.83 16.84 21.49
CA LEU A 485 29.02 16.62 20.30
C LEU A 485 29.85 16.15 19.09
N THR A 486 31.09 16.64 18.97
CA THR A 486 32.02 16.17 17.93
C THR A 486 32.41 14.71 18.14
N ILE A 487 32.74 14.31 19.37
CA ILE A 487 33.02 12.90 19.72
C ILE A 487 31.82 12.00 19.37
N ILE A 488 30.60 12.44 19.68
CA ILE A 488 29.37 11.68 19.33
C ILE A 488 29.29 11.47 17.82
N LYS A 489 29.49 12.52 17.01
CA LYS A 489 29.46 12.40 15.55
C LYS A 489 30.54 11.47 15.02
N ASP A 490 31.76 11.57 15.54
CA ASP A 490 32.90 10.78 15.07
C ASP A 490 32.72 9.29 15.39
N GLU A 491 32.27 8.97 16.62
CA GLU A 491 31.94 7.59 17.01
C GLU A 491 30.80 7.00 16.18
N LEU A 492 29.71 7.77 15.97
CA LEU A 492 28.57 7.32 15.18
C LEU A 492 28.96 7.07 13.71
N ARG A 493 29.76 7.96 13.12
CA ARG A 493 30.27 7.80 11.75
C ARG A 493 31.15 6.56 11.62
N ALA A 494 32.04 6.30 12.59
CA ALA A 494 32.84 5.09 12.61
C ALA A 494 31.98 3.82 12.67
N ILE A 495 30.89 3.83 13.45
CA ILE A 495 29.91 2.74 13.49
C ILE A 495 29.18 2.60 12.15
N ALA A 496 28.71 3.69 11.55
CA ALA A 496 27.98 3.68 10.28
C ALA A 496 28.85 3.22 9.10
N GLU A 497 30.12 3.59 9.08
CA GLU A 497 31.09 3.15 8.07
C GLU A 497 31.35 1.65 8.19
N LYS A 498 31.52 1.15 9.43
CA LYS A 498 31.87 -0.25 9.68
C LYS A 498 30.69 -1.22 9.56
N TYR A 499 29.49 -0.82 9.99
CA TYR A 499 28.33 -1.70 10.11
C TYR A 499 27.11 -1.24 9.33
N GLY A 500 27.13 -0.05 8.71
CA GLY A 500 26.01 0.43 7.92
C GLY A 500 25.79 -0.42 6.67
N SER A 501 24.53 -0.70 6.38
CA SER A 501 24.08 -1.51 5.25
C SER A 501 23.28 -0.67 4.24
N PRO A 502 23.23 -1.07 2.95
CA PRO A 502 22.39 -0.37 1.98
C PRO A 502 20.91 -0.47 2.34
N ARG A 503 20.10 0.48 1.84
CA ARG A 503 18.65 0.44 1.95
C ARG A 503 18.11 -0.83 1.30
N ARG A 504 17.19 -1.51 1.98
CA ARG A 504 16.51 -2.71 1.47
C ARG A 504 15.16 -2.35 0.85
N CYS A 505 14.46 -1.37 1.41
CA CYS A 505 13.12 -0.99 0.99
C CYS A 505 13.12 0.28 0.12
N PRO A 506 12.96 0.19 -1.22
CA PRO A 506 12.78 1.38 -2.05
C PRO A 506 11.42 2.05 -1.76
N ILE A 507 11.39 3.38 -1.83
CA ILE A 507 10.17 4.17 -1.67
C ILE A 507 9.72 4.64 -3.05
N LEU A 508 8.54 4.21 -3.47
CA LEU A 508 7.95 4.52 -4.76
C LEU A 508 6.72 5.43 -4.57
N PRO A 509 6.38 6.26 -5.59
CA PRO A 509 5.13 7.01 -5.58
C PRO A 509 3.93 6.10 -5.35
N ASP A 510 2.91 6.62 -4.67
CA ASP A 510 1.65 5.91 -4.54
C ASP A 510 0.92 5.99 -5.89
N GLU A 511 0.75 4.84 -6.54
CA GLU A 511 -0.04 4.70 -7.78
C GLU A 511 -1.55 4.73 -7.51
N GLY A 512 -1.96 4.90 -6.25
CA GLY A 512 -3.35 4.93 -5.81
C GLY A 512 -3.90 3.55 -5.44
N GLU A 513 -5.22 3.45 -5.33
CA GLU A 513 -5.87 2.14 -5.20
C GLU A 513 -6.03 1.50 -6.58
N ILE A 514 -5.71 0.21 -6.66
CA ILE A 514 -6.06 -0.61 -7.84
C ILE A 514 -7.57 -0.55 -8.00
N ALA A 515 -8.02 -0.04 -9.14
CA ALA A 515 -9.43 0.10 -9.46
C ALA A 515 -10.04 -1.29 -9.75
N ILE A 516 -11.34 -1.46 -9.56
CA ILE A 516 -12.01 -2.75 -9.81
C ILE A 516 -11.86 -3.13 -11.29
N GLU A 517 -11.83 -2.12 -12.15
CA GLU A 517 -11.61 -2.21 -13.58
C GLU A 517 -10.27 -2.85 -13.94
N ASP A 518 -9.22 -2.60 -13.16
CA ASP A 518 -7.89 -3.18 -13.42
C ASP A 518 -7.80 -4.66 -13.02
N LEU A 519 -8.83 -5.17 -12.34
CA LEU A 519 -8.99 -6.58 -11.95
C LEU A 519 -9.74 -7.38 -13.01
N ILE A 520 -10.29 -6.73 -14.04
CA ILE A 520 -11.11 -7.36 -15.08
C ILE A 520 -10.42 -7.14 -16.43
N ALA A 521 -10.39 -8.17 -17.27
CA ALA A 521 -9.87 -8.05 -18.62
C ALA A 521 -10.88 -7.31 -19.50
N ASN A 522 -10.43 -6.30 -20.25
CA ASN A 522 -11.25 -5.61 -21.23
C ASN A 522 -11.37 -6.43 -22.52
N ASP A 523 -12.09 -7.55 -22.44
CA ASP A 523 -12.32 -8.46 -23.57
C ASP A 523 -13.56 -8.06 -24.37
N SER A 524 -13.57 -8.44 -25.65
CA SER A 524 -14.73 -8.22 -26.52
C SER A 524 -15.87 -9.17 -26.13
N MET A 525 -17.01 -8.58 -25.84
CA MET A 525 -18.23 -9.24 -25.40
C MET A 525 -19.36 -8.99 -26.41
N ILE A 526 -20.28 -9.94 -26.50
CA ILE A 526 -21.56 -9.78 -27.20
C ILE A 526 -22.64 -9.70 -26.12
N VAL A 527 -23.34 -8.57 -26.09
CA VAL A 527 -24.49 -8.38 -25.21
C VAL A 527 -25.75 -8.69 -26.00
N THR A 528 -26.62 -9.51 -25.43
CA THR A 528 -27.93 -9.87 -25.98
C THR A 528 -29.02 -9.41 -25.03
N LEU A 529 -30.00 -8.66 -25.54
CA LEU A 529 -31.23 -8.28 -24.84
C LEU A 529 -32.44 -8.77 -25.65
N THR A 530 -33.29 -9.60 -25.04
CA THR A 530 -34.53 -10.09 -25.67
C THR A 530 -35.69 -9.12 -25.45
N HIS A 531 -36.74 -9.26 -26.26
CA HIS A 531 -37.94 -8.45 -26.16
C HIS A 531 -38.66 -8.60 -24.81
N ARG A 532 -38.65 -9.80 -24.21
CA ARG A 532 -39.17 -10.00 -22.84
C ARG A 532 -38.23 -9.49 -21.74
N GLY A 533 -37.14 -8.82 -22.11
CA GLY A 533 -36.23 -8.17 -21.19
C GLY A 533 -35.25 -9.13 -20.53
N TYR A 534 -34.80 -10.20 -21.19
CA TYR A 534 -33.68 -11.00 -20.70
C TYR A 534 -32.36 -10.48 -21.26
N ILE A 535 -31.41 -10.20 -20.39
CA ILE A 535 -30.07 -9.72 -20.74
C ILE A 535 -28.98 -10.71 -20.36
N LYS A 536 -27.96 -10.82 -21.20
CA LYS A 536 -26.71 -11.53 -20.92
C LYS A 536 -25.53 -10.92 -21.69
N ARG A 537 -24.32 -11.20 -21.22
CA ARG A 537 -23.10 -11.07 -22.02
C ARG A 537 -22.51 -12.44 -22.32
N THR A 538 -21.86 -12.56 -23.46
CA THR A 538 -21.14 -13.77 -23.88
C THR A 538 -19.81 -13.33 -24.52
N PRO A 539 -18.67 -13.98 -24.22
CA PRO A 539 -17.41 -13.67 -24.89
C PRO A 539 -17.53 -13.77 -26.41
N ALA A 540 -16.98 -12.81 -27.15
CA ALA A 540 -17.07 -12.80 -28.62
C ALA A 540 -16.37 -14.02 -29.26
N SER A 541 -15.40 -14.60 -28.57
CA SER A 541 -14.74 -15.86 -28.96
C SER A 541 -15.69 -17.04 -29.08
N GLU A 542 -16.77 -17.12 -28.28
CA GLU A 542 -17.79 -18.17 -28.41
C GLU A 542 -18.63 -18.04 -29.69
N PHE A 543 -18.68 -16.86 -30.29
CA PHE A 543 -19.39 -16.61 -31.55
C PHE A 543 -18.50 -16.82 -32.78
N ARG A 544 -17.18 -16.96 -32.60
CA ARG A 544 -16.24 -17.15 -33.71
C ARG A 544 -16.23 -18.62 -34.13
N VAL A 545 -16.87 -18.92 -35.27
CA VAL A 545 -17.02 -20.29 -35.80
C VAL A 545 -15.80 -20.72 -36.65
N GLN A 546 -15.33 -21.92 -36.34
CA GLN A 546 -14.80 -23.00 -37.19
C GLN A 546 -14.49 -22.70 -38.68
N ALA A 547 -13.31 -23.18 -39.10
CA ALA A 547 -12.86 -23.25 -40.48
C ALA A 547 -13.81 -24.06 -41.40
N ARG A 548 -13.75 -23.73 -42.70
CA ARG A 548 -14.54 -24.28 -43.82
C ARG A 548 -14.87 -25.78 -43.67
N GLY A 549 -16.17 -26.12 -43.71
CA GLY A 549 -16.66 -27.50 -43.91
C GLY A 549 -17.42 -28.16 -42.74
N GLY A 550 -17.61 -27.49 -41.60
CA GLY A 550 -18.37 -28.04 -40.46
C GLY A 550 -19.89 -27.87 -40.58
N LYS A 551 -20.67 -28.90 -40.21
CA LYS A 551 -22.15 -28.81 -40.03
C LYS A 551 -22.47 -27.69 -39.04
N GLY A 552 -23.30 -26.73 -39.44
CA GLY A 552 -23.59 -25.49 -38.70
C GLY A 552 -23.93 -25.68 -37.22
N LEU A 553 -23.30 -24.86 -36.36
CA LEU A 553 -23.57 -24.81 -34.93
C LEU A 553 -24.92 -24.14 -34.66
N ARG A 554 -25.81 -24.86 -33.96
CA ARG A 554 -27.12 -24.38 -33.50
C ARG A 554 -26.97 -23.13 -32.60
N GLY A 555 -27.68 -22.05 -32.95
CA GLY A 555 -27.82 -20.86 -32.11
C GLY A 555 -28.75 -21.07 -30.91
N MET A 556 -29.03 -20.00 -30.16
CA MET A 556 -30.04 -20.01 -29.09
C MET A 556 -31.38 -20.49 -29.67
N GLU A 557 -31.96 -21.57 -29.15
CA GLU A 557 -33.27 -22.06 -29.60
C GLU A 557 -34.35 -21.02 -29.25
N THR A 558 -34.66 -20.13 -30.19
CA THR A 558 -35.86 -19.27 -30.16
C THR A 558 -37.10 -20.03 -30.67
N ARG A 559 -36.97 -21.30 -31.07
CA ARG A 559 -38.06 -22.16 -31.50
C ARG A 559 -37.88 -23.58 -30.99
N THR A 560 -38.71 -23.98 -30.02
CA THR A 560 -39.56 -25.19 -30.10
C THR A 560 -40.30 -25.43 -28.78
N ALA A 561 -41.63 -25.31 -28.78
CA ALA A 561 -42.60 -26.24 -28.18
C ALA A 561 -43.99 -25.58 -28.22
N LYS A 562 -45.02 -26.39 -28.45
CA LYS A 562 -46.41 -26.05 -28.78
C LYS A 562 -47.20 -25.09 -27.85
N ASP A 563 -46.59 -24.46 -26.85
CA ASP A 563 -47.28 -23.66 -25.83
C ASP A 563 -46.51 -22.42 -25.31
N GLN A 564 -45.48 -21.92 -26.01
CA GLN A 564 -44.75 -20.69 -25.59
C GLN A 564 -44.68 -19.65 -26.72
N GLU A 565 -45.15 -18.44 -26.44
CA GLU A 565 -45.01 -17.24 -27.28
C GLU A 565 -43.52 -17.00 -27.64
N ASP A 566 -43.25 -16.75 -28.92
CA ASP A 566 -41.89 -16.53 -29.46
C ASP A 566 -41.21 -15.31 -28.80
N ASP A 567 -40.14 -15.52 -28.01
CA ASP A 567 -39.25 -14.45 -27.51
C ASP A 567 -38.06 -14.30 -28.48
N PHE A 568 -37.80 -13.07 -28.94
CA PHE A 568 -36.79 -12.77 -29.94
C PHE A 568 -35.76 -11.78 -29.40
N ILE A 569 -34.61 -11.74 -30.07
CA ILE A 569 -33.51 -10.83 -29.71
C ILE A 569 -33.83 -9.45 -30.27
N GLU A 570 -33.98 -8.46 -29.38
CA GLU A 570 -34.24 -7.06 -29.73
C GLU A 570 -32.93 -6.30 -29.95
N HIS A 571 -31.93 -6.54 -29.10
CA HIS A 571 -30.60 -5.99 -29.26
C HIS A 571 -29.53 -7.07 -29.19
N LEU A 572 -28.62 -7.08 -30.16
CA LEU A 572 -27.38 -7.85 -30.14
C LEU A 572 -26.25 -6.97 -30.65
N PHE A 573 -25.25 -6.73 -29.82
CA PHE A 573 -24.14 -5.87 -30.23
C PHE A 573 -22.85 -6.31 -29.58
N SER A 574 -21.76 -6.10 -30.32
CA SER A 574 -20.41 -6.23 -29.79
C SER A 574 -20.04 -4.96 -29.03
N THR A 575 -19.36 -5.14 -27.91
CA THR A 575 -18.90 -4.10 -26.99
C THR A 575 -17.72 -4.66 -26.20
N GLN A 576 -16.93 -3.80 -25.57
CA GLN A 576 -15.86 -4.23 -24.67
C GLN A 576 -16.40 -4.42 -23.25
N ALA A 577 -15.78 -5.29 -22.45
CA ALA A 577 -16.22 -5.56 -21.08
C ALA A 577 -16.26 -4.29 -20.20
N HIS A 578 -15.41 -3.30 -20.47
CA HIS A 578 -15.35 -2.05 -19.71
C HIS A 578 -16.26 -0.95 -20.28
N ASP A 579 -17.01 -1.19 -21.36
CA ASP A 579 -17.95 -0.19 -21.88
C ASP A 579 -19.16 0.00 -20.94
N TYR A 580 -19.93 1.06 -21.18
CA TYR A 580 -21.13 1.38 -20.41
C TYR A 580 -22.41 1.12 -21.22
N LEU A 581 -23.44 0.65 -20.52
CA LEU A 581 -24.81 0.54 -21.02
C LEU A 581 -25.71 1.48 -20.23
N MET A 582 -26.42 2.36 -20.93
CA MET A 582 -27.43 3.26 -20.35
C MET A 582 -28.84 2.79 -20.72
N PHE A 583 -29.63 2.44 -19.71
CA PHE A 583 -31.00 1.97 -19.83
C PHE A 583 -31.96 3.08 -19.40
N PHE A 584 -32.74 3.63 -20.34
CA PHE A 584 -33.72 4.66 -20.08
C PHE A 584 -35.10 4.05 -19.93
N THR A 585 -35.85 4.47 -18.92
CA THR A 585 -37.20 3.95 -18.64
C THR A 585 -38.29 4.85 -19.20
N ASN A 586 -39.48 4.29 -19.45
CA ASN A 586 -40.69 5.04 -19.81
C ASN A 586 -41.05 6.16 -18.81
N THR A 587 -40.69 5.99 -17.52
CA THR A 587 -40.89 6.98 -16.45
C THR A 587 -39.85 8.12 -16.43
N GLY A 588 -38.89 8.12 -17.36
CA GLY A 588 -37.90 9.20 -17.47
C GLY A 588 -36.67 9.03 -16.58
N ARG A 589 -36.37 7.82 -16.10
CA ARG A 589 -35.14 7.49 -15.35
C ARG A 589 -34.10 6.85 -16.25
N VAL A 590 -32.85 6.87 -15.80
CA VAL A 590 -31.73 6.17 -16.43
C VAL A 590 -30.96 5.34 -15.44
N TYR A 591 -30.61 4.13 -15.84
CA TYR A 591 -29.72 3.22 -15.13
C TYR A 591 -28.47 3.02 -15.97
N VAL A 592 -27.30 3.02 -15.35
CA VAL A 592 -26.03 2.85 -16.05
C VAL A 592 -25.32 1.67 -15.41
N GLU A 593 -24.94 0.69 -16.22
CA GLU A 593 -24.20 -0.49 -15.80
C GLU A 593 -22.99 -0.71 -16.71
N ARG A 594 -21.93 -1.29 -16.16
CA ARG A 594 -20.77 -1.72 -16.95
C ARG A 594 -21.07 -3.05 -17.61
N VAL A 595 -20.48 -3.28 -18.78
CA VAL A 595 -20.72 -4.55 -19.49
C VAL A 595 -20.29 -5.73 -18.63
N TYR A 596 -19.15 -5.68 -17.93
CA TYR A 596 -18.71 -6.79 -17.07
C TYR A 596 -19.67 -7.11 -15.90
N ASP A 597 -20.49 -6.16 -15.47
CA ASP A 597 -21.52 -6.35 -14.42
C ASP A 597 -22.78 -7.06 -14.95
N ILE A 598 -22.95 -7.12 -16.28
CA ILE A 598 -24.00 -7.92 -16.91
C ILE A 598 -23.68 -9.40 -16.70
N PRO A 599 -24.68 -10.23 -16.34
CA PRO A 599 -24.47 -11.66 -16.11
C PRO A 599 -23.92 -12.34 -17.37
N GLU A 600 -22.80 -13.04 -17.19
CA GLU A 600 -22.21 -13.87 -18.23
C GLU A 600 -23.04 -15.16 -18.41
N GLY A 601 -23.24 -15.55 -19.66
CA GLY A 601 -23.94 -16.79 -19.99
C GLY A 601 -23.55 -17.30 -21.37
N SER A 602 -23.66 -18.61 -21.55
CA SER A 602 -23.37 -19.26 -22.84
C SER A 602 -24.31 -18.77 -23.95
N ARG A 603 -23.91 -18.97 -25.20
CA ARG A 603 -24.74 -18.65 -26.38
C ARG A 603 -26.17 -19.21 -26.30
N ALA A 604 -26.37 -20.39 -25.73
CA ALA A 604 -27.68 -21.05 -25.62
C ALA A 604 -28.51 -20.63 -24.38
N ALA A 605 -27.90 -19.99 -23.37
CA ALA A 605 -28.60 -19.60 -22.15
C ALA A 605 -29.56 -18.42 -22.37
N LYS A 606 -30.72 -18.38 -21.70
CA LYS A 606 -31.69 -17.28 -21.83
C LYS A 606 -31.21 -15.95 -21.20
N GLY A 607 -30.24 -15.99 -20.29
CA GLY A 607 -29.80 -14.81 -19.53
C GLY A 607 -30.65 -14.54 -18.28
N ARG A 608 -30.53 -13.35 -17.70
CA ARG A 608 -31.35 -12.93 -16.54
C ARG A 608 -32.31 -11.82 -16.92
N GLY A 609 -33.47 -11.79 -16.26
CA GLY A 609 -34.43 -10.70 -16.43
C GLY A 609 -33.80 -9.35 -16.03
N ILE A 610 -34.03 -8.33 -16.86
CA ILE A 610 -33.45 -7.00 -16.71
C ILE A 610 -33.85 -6.34 -15.39
N ARG A 611 -35.04 -6.67 -14.87
CA ARG A 611 -35.53 -6.26 -13.53
C ARG A 611 -34.70 -6.80 -12.36
N ASN A 612 -33.95 -7.88 -12.57
CA ASN A 612 -33.06 -8.45 -11.55
C ASN A 612 -31.63 -7.90 -11.67
N VAL A 613 -31.27 -7.37 -12.84
CA VAL A 613 -29.97 -6.75 -13.10
C VAL A 613 -30.03 -5.27 -12.69
N LEU A 614 -31.12 -4.59 -13.05
CA LEU A 614 -31.40 -3.20 -12.73
C LEU A 614 -32.48 -3.11 -11.66
N ASN A 615 -32.31 -2.23 -10.67
CA ASN A 615 -33.31 -1.98 -9.62
C ASN A 615 -34.47 -1.11 -10.14
N LEU A 616 -35.23 -1.64 -11.10
CA LEU A 616 -36.39 -0.98 -11.71
C LEU A 616 -37.57 -0.88 -10.72
N GLN A 617 -38.34 0.19 -10.81
CA GLN A 617 -39.62 0.34 -10.10
C GLN A 617 -40.72 -0.55 -10.72
N PRO A 618 -41.82 -0.86 -9.99
CA PRO A 618 -42.85 -1.79 -10.45
C PRO A 618 -43.43 -1.50 -11.86
N ASP A 619 -43.56 -0.22 -12.20
CA ASP A 619 -44.16 0.27 -13.45
C ASP A 619 -43.13 0.67 -14.52
N GLU A 620 -41.84 0.45 -14.26
CA GLU A 620 -40.79 0.80 -15.19
C GLU A 620 -40.59 -0.26 -16.28
N LYS A 621 -40.51 0.22 -17.52
CA LYS A 621 -40.14 -0.51 -18.72
C LYS A 621 -39.00 0.23 -19.43
N ILE A 622 -38.12 -0.50 -20.09
CA ILE A 622 -37.04 0.11 -20.87
C ILE A 622 -37.65 0.73 -22.13
N ALA A 623 -37.40 2.03 -22.33
CA ALA A 623 -37.80 2.80 -23.50
C ALA A 623 -36.64 2.98 -24.49
N ALA A 624 -35.39 3.01 -24.00
CA ALA A 624 -34.21 3.07 -24.86
C ALA A 624 -32.97 2.46 -24.18
N LEU A 625 -32.10 1.87 -25.00
CA LEU A 625 -30.78 1.40 -24.61
C LEU A 625 -29.73 2.15 -25.43
N LEU A 626 -28.75 2.77 -24.75
CA LEU A 626 -27.58 3.36 -25.39
C LEU A 626 -26.31 2.67 -24.91
N ARG A 627 -25.39 2.46 -25.86
CA ARG A 627 -24.03 2.00 -25.61
C ARG A 627 -23.08 3.19 -25.60
N LEU A 628 -22.15 3.21 -24.66
CA LEU A 628 -21.08 4.20 -24.60
C LEU A 628 -19.75 3.47 -24.48
N GLU A 629 -18.91 3.66 -25.48
CA GLU A 629 -17.55 3.14 -25.52
C GLU A 629 -16.71 3.83 -24.45
N ARG A 630 -15.92 3.05 -23.71
CA ARG A 630 -15.00 3.60 -22.70
C ARG A 630 -13.85 4.32 -23.39
N ILE A 631 -13.62 5.58 -23.00
CA ILE A 631 -12.48 6.37 -23.49
C ILE A 631 -11.57 6.73 -22.32
N THR A 632 -10.27 6.53 -22.47
CA THR A 632 -9.26 6.84 -21.46
C THR A 632 -8.30 7.94 -21.92
N ASP A 633 -7.71 8.68 -20.96
CA ASP A 633 -6.61 9.62 -21.24
C ASP A 633 -5.25 8.91 -21.31
N GLU A 634 -4.17 9.68 -21.54
CA GLU A 634 -2.78 9.18 -21.58
C GLU A 634 -2.32 8.53 -20.27
N ASN A 635 -2.98 8.85 -19.15
CA ASN A 635 -2.73 8.30 -17.81
C ASN A 635 -3.70 7.16 -17.46
N ASN A 636 -4.45 6.63 -18.44
CA ASN A 636 -5.43 5.56 -18.29
C ASN A 636 -6.66 5.90 -17.42
N ASN A 637 -6.94 7.18 -17.15
CA ASN A 637 -8.14 7.61 -16.44
C ASN A 637 -9.37 7.55 -17.35
N ASP A 638 -10.52 7.12 -16.82
CA ASP A 638 -11.78 7.07 -17.57
C ASP A 638 -12.33 8.49 -17.80
N ILE A 639 -12.36 8.93 -19.07
CA ILE A 639 -12.85 10.24 -19.52
C ILE A 639 -14.08 10.12 -20.42
N THR A 640 -14.83 9.01 -20.28
CA THR A 640 -16.01 8.72 -21.11
C THR A 640 -17.09 9.79 -20.98
N PHE A 641 -17.28 10.34 -19.78
CA PHE A 641 -18.28 11.38 -19.49
C PHE A 641 -17.72 12.81 -19.52
N ARG A 642 -16.70 13.09 -20.33
CA ARG A 642 -16.11 14.45 -20.47
C ARG A 642 -17.12 15.47 -21.01
N ASP A 643 -16.82 16.76 -20.86
CA ASP A 643 -17.69 17.86 -21.30
C ASP A 643 -18.05 17.82 -22.81
N GLU A 644 -17.15 17.27 -23.63
CA GLU A 644 -17.32 17.15 -25.08
C GLU A 644 -17.90 15.80 -25.53
N ALA A 645 -18.39 14.97 -24.61
CA ALA A 645 -18.89 13.62 -24.90
C ALA A 645 -20.27 13.59 -25.61
N GLY A 646 -20.77 14.74 -26.06
CA GLY A 646 -22.05 14.89 -26.74
C GLY A 646 -23.25 15.08 -25.80
N PHE A 647 -24.45 14.90 -26.35
CA PHE A 647 -25.72 15.16 -25.69
C PHE A 647 -26.69 14.00 -25.81
N LEU A 648 -27.49 13.79 -24.78
CA LEU A 648 -28.66 12.91 -24.82
C LEU A 648 -29.89 13.73 -25.21
N LEU A 649 -30.50 13.39 -26.34
CA LEU A 649 -31.75 13.96 -26.81
C LEU A 649 -32.91 13.01 -26.49
N PHE A 650 -33.85 13.51 -25.71
CA PHE A 650 -35.07 12.83 -25.27
C PHE A 650 -36.27 13.30 -26.08
N ALA A 651 -37.24 12.41 -26.32
CA ALA A 651 -38.55 12.73 -26.86
C ALA A 651 -39.66 12.05 -26.05
N THR A 652 -40.70 12.80 -25.72
CA THR A 652 -41.85 12.32 -24.94
C THR A 652 -43.10 12.19 -25.79
N LYS A 653 -44.08 11.45 -25.26
CA LYS A 653 -45.34 11.10 -25.92
C LYS A 653 -46.16 12.33 -26.29
N VAL A 654 -46.20 13.35 -25.44
CA VAL A 654 -46.94 14.60 -25.72
C VAL A 654 -46.23 15.47 -26.76
N GLY A 655 -44.99 15.17 -27.13
CA GLY A 655 -44.22 15.90 -28.15
C GLY A 655 -43.19 16.90 -27.60
N LEU A 656 -42.83 16.81 -26.32
CA LEU A 656 -41.69 17.54 -25.77
C LEU A 656 -40.38 16.83 -26.15
N VAL A 657 -39.35 17.63 -26.38
CA VAL A 657 -37.97 17.15 -26.52
C VAL A 657 -37.07 17.84 -25.52
N LYS A 658 -36.04 17.15 -25.09
CA LYS A 658 -35.04 17.71 -24.20
C LYS A 658 -33.66 17.29 -24.61
N LYS A 659 -32.70 18.20 -24.50
CA LYS A 659 -31.28 17.91 -24.68
C LYS A 659 -30.53 18.09 -23.37
N THR A 660 -29.73 17.13 -22.96
CA THR A 660 -28.90 17.20 -21.73
C THR A 660 -27.48 16.73 -22.04
N PRO A 661 -26.42 17.40 -21.53
CA PRO A 661 -25.04 16.97 -21.75
C PRO A 661 -24.78 15.58 -21.16
N LEU A 662 -23.95 14.77 -21.81
CA LEU A 662 -23.65 13.44 -21.30
C LEU A 662 -22.89 13.48 -19.95
N ASN A 663 -22.04 14.51 -19.73
CA ASN A 663 -21.30 14.72 -18.47
C ASN A 663 -22.22 14.78 -17.22
N ASP A 664 -23.46 15.24 -17.35
CA ASP A 664 -24.43 15.29 -16.24
C ASP A 664 -24.78 13.89 -15.67
N TYR A 665 -24.40 12.83 -16.39
CA TYR A 665 -24.62 11.44 -16.02
C TYR A 665 -23.37 10.72 -15.49
N ARG A 666 -22.23 11.42 -15.33
CA ARG A 666 -20.97 10.84 -14.82
C ARG A 666 -21.12 10.13 -13.46
N ASN A 667 -21.95 10.70 -12.59
CA ASN A 667 -22.15 10.24 -11.21
C ASN A 667 -23.43 9.40 -11.10
N TYR A 668 -23.46 8.26 -11.78
CA TYR A 668 -24.59 7.33 -11.76
C TYR A 668 -24.61 6.47 -10.48
N ARG A 669 -25.77 5.89 -10.16
CA ARG A 669 -26.00 5.10 -8.94
C ARG A 669 -26.86 3.88 -9.29
N LYS A 670 -26.71 2.77 -8.57
CA LYS A 670 -27.52 1.54 -8.74
C LYS A 670 -29.03 1.75 -8.59
N ALA A 671 -29.45 2.78 -7.87
CA ALA A 671 -30.86 3.12 -7.72
C ALA A 671 -31.48 3.80 -8.96
N GLY A 672 -30.67 4.16 -9.96
CA GLY A 672 -31.11 4.93 -11.12
C GLY A 672 -31.16 6.43 -10.86
N LEU A 673 -31.03 7.21 -11.94
CA LEU A 673 -30.98 8.66 -11.96
C LEU A 673 -32.22 9.22 -12.66
N ASN A 674 -32.80 10.30 -12.17
CA ASN A 674 -33.83 11.01 -12.95
C ASN A 674 -33.16 11.68 -14.15
N ALA A 675 -33.64 11.34 -15.35
CA ALA A 675 -33.07 11.75 -16.62
C ALA A 675 -33.94 12.78 -17.34
N ILE A 676 -35.26 12.81 -17.08
CA ILE A 676 -36.23 13.84 -17.52
C ILE A 676 -37.39 13.89 -16.52
N ASN A 677 -38.01 15.07 -16.37
CA ASN A 677 -39.24 15.20 -15.60
C ASN A 677 -40.43 15.06 -16.56
N LEU A 678 -41.34 14.14 -16.27
CA LEU A 678 -42.53 13.89 -17.08
C LEU A 678 -43.77 14.39 -16.34
N GLU A 679 -44.70 14.98 -17.07
CA GLU A 679 -46.02 15.36 -16.54
C GLU A 679 -46.93 14.13 -16.44
N GLU A 680 -48.02 14.26 -15.68
CA GLU A 680 -48.97 13.15 -15.49
C GLU A 680 -49.59 12.73 -16.83
N GLY A 681 -49.45 11.45 -17.18
CA GLY A 681 -49.89 10.89 -18.46
C GLY A 681 -48.89 10.98 -19.62
N ASP A 682 -47.72 11.61 -19.42
CA ASP A 682 -46.62 11.61 -20.39
C ASP A 682 -45.66 10.44 -20.16
N GLU A 683 -45.03 9.98 -21.24
CA GLU A 683 -44.10 8.85 -21.23
C GLU A 683 -42.88 9.16 -22.11
N LEU A 684 -41.72 8.68 -21.70
CA LEU A 684 -40.52 8.75 -22.55
C LEU A 684 -40.64 7.74 -23.69
N ILE A 685 -40.53 8.23 -24.94
CA ILE A 685 -40.66 7.40 -26.15
C ILE A 685 -39.30 6.98 -26.69
N GLY A 686 -38.28 7.84 -26.60
CA GLY A 686 -36.96 7.50 -27.10
C GLY A 686 -35.87 8.46 -26.65
N VAL A 687 -34.65 7.93 -26.64
CA VAL A 687 -33.43 8.68 -26.36
C VAL A 687 -32.39 8.38 -27.45
N ARG A 688 -31.68 9.40 -27.90
CA ARG A 688 -30.58 9.27 -28.86
C ARG A 688 -29.37 10.06 -28.37
N LEU A 689 -28.18 9.48 -28.57
CA LEU A 689 -26.92 10.21 -28.40
C LEU A 689 -26.70 11.08 -29.63
N THR A 690 -26.34 12.34 -29.41
CA THR A 690 -26.21 13.37 -30.44
C THR A 690 -24.94 14.19 -30.22
N SER A 691 -24.35 14.70 -31.29
CA SER A 691 -23.08 15.42 -31.30
C SER A 691 -23.21 16.92 -31.03
N GLY A 692 -24.42 17.48 -31.08
CA GLY A 692 -24.68 18.93 -31.07
C GLY A 692 -25.09 19.47 -32.44
N ASN A 693 -24.79 18.75 -33.53
CA ASN A 693 -25.03 19.13 -34.92
C ASN A 693 -25.94 18.14 -35.68
N ASP A 694 -26.67 17.27 -34.97
CA ASP A 694 -27.53 16.29 -35.61
C ASP A 694 -28.92 16.84 -35.94
N GLU A 695 -29.55 16.21 -36.93
CA GLU A 695 -30.95 16.48 -37.27
C GLU A 695 -31.84 15.34 -36.81
N VAL A 696 -33.01 15.71 -36.29
CA VAL A 696 -33.95 14.75 -35.70
C VAL A 696 -35.31 14.83 -36.36
N VAL A 697 -35.96 13.66 -36.45
CA VAL A 697 -37.33 13.52 -36.94
C VAL A 697 -38.20 12.93 -35.84
N LEU A 698 -39.28 13.62 -35.52
CA LEU A 698 -40.37 13.09 -34.70
C LEU A 698 -41.52 12.67 -35.58
N VAL A 699 -42.16 11.55 -35.26
CA VAL A 699 -43.33 11.03 -35.96
C VAL A 699 -44.48 10.85 -34.98
N THR A 700 -45.68 11.27 -35.38
CA THR A 700 -46.91 11.15 -34.59
C THR A 700 -47.80 10.01 -35.06
N ARG A 701 -48.73 9.61 -34.19
CA ARG A 701 -49.71 8.55 -34.41
C ARG A 701 -50.64 8.85 -35.60
N HIS A 702 -51.02 10.11 -35.83
CA HIS A 702 -51.83 10.50 -36.99
C HIS A 702 -51.02 10.68 -38.28
N GLY A 703 -49.75 10.25 -38.31
CA GLY A 703 -48.94 10.25 -39.52
C GLY A 703 -48.38 11.61 -39.89
N ILE A 704 -48.14 12.47 -38.89
CA ILE A 704 -47.42 13.74 -39.05
C ILE A 704 -45.97 13.59 -38.63
N SER A 705 -45.08 14.33 -39.27
CA SER A 705 -43.65 14.35 -38.95
C SER A 705 -43.08 15.76 -38.90
N ILE A 706 -42.07 15.98 -38.07
CA ILE A 706 -41.28 17.22 -38.08
C ILE A 706 -39.80 16.86 -38.10
N ARG A 707 -39.03 17.50 -38.99
CA ARG A 707 -37.57 17.41 -39.05
C ARG A 707 -37.00 18.75 -38.63
N PHE A 708 -36.11 18.76 -37.65
CA PHE A 708 -35.45 19.99 -37.20
C PHE A 708 -34.03 19.70 -36.73
N HIS A 709 -33.18 20.72 -36.75
CA HIS A 709 -31.82 20.64 -36.24
C HIS A 709 -31.81 20.71 -34.71
N GLU A 710 -31.03 19.86 -34.04
CA GLU A 710 -31.05 19.73 -32.58
C GLU A 710 -30.63 21.01 -31.82
N SER A 711 -29.92 21.93 -32.48
CA SER A 711 -29.56 23.24 -31.91
C SER A 711 -30.79 24.10 -31.61
N GLY A 712 -31.94 23.82 -32.23
CA GLY A 712 -33.23 24.42 -31.89
C GLY A 712 -33.76 24.03 -30.50
N ALA A 713 -33.21 22.99 -29.88
CA ALA A 713 -33.42 22.63 -28.48
C ALA A 713 -32.18 22.99 -27.66
N ARG A 714 -32.31 23.94 -26.73
CA ARG A 714 -31.21 24.30 -25.82
C ARG A 714 -30.85 23.12 -24.92
N SER A 715 -29.59 23.06 -24.52
CA SER A 715 -29.14 22.16 -23.46
C SER A 715 -29.80 22.55 -22.13
N MET A 716 -30.28 21.56 -21.38
CA MET A 716 -30.97 21.72 -20.10
C MET A 716 -30.50 20.63 -19.13
N GLY A 717 -30.57 20.93 -17.83
CA GLY A 717 -30.26 19.96 -16.80
C GLY A 717 -31.21 18.76 -16.77
N ARG A 718 -30.78 17.71 -16.08
CA ARG A 718 -31.46 16.40 -16.01
C ARG A 718 -32.91 16.44 -15.54
N THR A 719 -33.28 17.32 -14.61
CA THR A 719 -34.63 17.38 -14.04
C THR A 719 -35.57 18.33 -14.78
N ALA A 720 -35.14 18.92 -15.91
CA ALA A 720 -36.03 19.74 -16.72
C ALA A 720 -37.04 18.88 -17.51
N THR A 721 -38.20 19.46 -17.80
CA THR A 721 -39.29 18.86 -18.60
C THR A 721 -38.99 18.87 -20.09
N GLY A 722 -38.32 19.92 -20.60
CA GLY A 722 -37.98 20.06 -22.02
C GLY A 722 -38.77 21.16 -22.73
N VAL A 723 -38.78 21.10 -24.06
CA VAL A 723 -39.35 22.10 -24.94
C VAL A 723 -40.08 21.43 -26.12
N TRP A 724 -41.14 22.04 -26.65
CA TRP A 724 -41.96 21.48 -27.74
C TRP A 724 -41.22 21.01 -29.00
N GLY A 725 -40.97 19.72 -29.20
CA GLY A 725 -40.37 19.19 -30.43
C GLY A 725 -41.32 19.28 -31.62
N ILE A 726 -42.53 18.82 -31.41
CA ILE A 726 -43.70 18.92 -32.31
C ILE A 726 -44.90 19.32 -31.46
N ARG A 727 -45.88 20.01 -32.02
CA ARG A 727 -47.18 20.22 -31.37
C ARG A 727 -48.22 19.32 -32.04
N PRO A 728 -48.51 18.14 -31.49
CA PRO A 728 -49.55 17.26 -32.03
C PRO A 728 -50.92 17.96 -31.99
N GLU A 729 -51.81 17.55 -32.88
CA GLU A 729 -53.22 17.95 -32.80
C GLU A 729 -53.94 17.20 -31.67
N GLU A 730 -55.15 17.63 -31.32
CA GLU A 730 -55.92 17.00 -30.24
C GLU A 730 -56.13 15.50 -30.51
N GLY A 731 -55.77 14.66 -29.53
CA GLY A 731 -55.82 13.20 -29.64
C GLY A 731 -54.63 12.54 -30.36
N ASP A 732 -53.70 13.33 -30.92
CA ASP A 732 -52.46 12.84 -31.51
C ASP A 732 -51.31 12.78 -30.49
N GLN A 733 -50.34 11.92 -30.72
CA GLN A 733 -49.19 11.72 -29.84
C GLN A 733 -47.95 11.29 -30.63
N VAL A 734 -46.76 11.58 -30.10
CA VAL A 734 -45.48 11.11 -30.68
C VAL A 734 -45.31 9.63 -30.42
N VAL A 735 -44.92 8.90 -31.48
CA VAL A 735 -44.67 7.45 -31.44
C VAL A 735 -43.21 7.09 -31.75
N SER A 736 -42.42 8.01 -32.32
CA SER A 736 -41.00 7.73 -32.60
C SER A 736 -40.13 8.98 -32.67
N LEU A 737 -38.86 8.77 -32.29
CA LEU A 737 -37.72 9.65 -32.47
C LEU A 737 -36.66 8.95 -33.35
N ALA A 738 -36.33 9.56 -34.47
CA ALA A 738 -35.31 9.10 -35.41
C ALA A 738 -34.23 10.16 -35.62
N LEU A 739 -32.97 9.73 -35.75
CA LEU A 739 -31.89 10.59 -36.24
C LEU A 739 -31.83 10.49 -37.76
N VAL A 740 -31.52 11.62 -38.40
CA VAL A 740 -31.28 11.67 -39.84
C VAL A 740 -29.85 11.20 -40.10
N THR A 741 -29.71 10.10 -40.82
CA THR A 741 -28.42 9.57 -41.26
C THR A 741 -28.35 9.63 -42.78
N ALA A 742 -27.24 10.15 -43.32
CA ALA A 742 -27.03 10.23 -44.76
C ALA A 742 -27.04 8.82 -45.39
N GLY A 743 -27.78 8.65 -46.48
CA GLY A 743 -27.91 7.36 -47.18
C GLY A 743 -28.93 6.38 -46.57
N SER A 744 -29.56 6.71 -45.45
CA SER A 744 -30.64 5.91 -44.85
C SER A 744 -32.03 6.43 -45.24
N THR A 745 -33.06 5.62 -45.00
CA THR A 745 -34.46 6.01 -45.23
C THR A 745 -35.27 5.94 -43.94
N LEU A 746 -36.35 6.71 -43.84
CA LEU A 746 -37.29 6.61 -42.72
C LEU A 746 -38.38 5.61 -43.08
N LEU A 747 -38.45 4.51 -42.34
CA LEU A 747 -39.54 3.54 -42.44
C LEU A 747 -40.64 3.88 -41.43
N VAL A 748 -41.88 3.87 -41.90
CA VAL A 748 -43.08 4.14 -41.09
C VAL A 748 -44.07 2.99 -41.31
N ALA A 749 -44.63 2.46 -40.22
CA ALA A 749 -45.63 1.40 -40.26
C ALA A 749 -46.89 1.75 -39.46
N ALA A 750 -48.03 1.25 -39.90
CA ALA A 750 -49.35 1.53 -39.35
C ALA A 750 -50.08 0.27 -38.85
N GLU A 751 -51.09 0.49 -38.00
CA GLU A 751 -51.85 -0.52 -37.24
C GLU A 751 -52.41 -1.65 -38.12
N ASN A 752 -52.83 -1.35 -39.37
CA ASN A 752 -53.40 -2.37 -40.26
C ASN A 752 -52.36 -3.06 -41.17
N GLY A 753 -51.09 -3.03 -40.79
CA GLY A 753 -50.02 -3.74 -41.50
C GLY A 753 -49.60 -3.09 -42.82
N LEU A 754 -49.86 -1.80 -43.01
CA LEU A 754 -49.31 -1.01 -44.11
C LEU A 754 -48.04 -0.26 -43.66
N GLY A 755 -47.08 -0.11 -44.56
CA GLY A 755 -45.85 0.60 -44.28
C GLY A 755 -45.11 1.04 -45.53
N LYS A 756 -44.16 1.94 -45.34
CA LYS A 756 -43.33 2.46 -46.42
C LYS A 756 -42.00 2.95 -45.90
N ARG A 757 -41.03 3.04 -46.80
CA ARG A 757 -39.81 3.82 -46.61
C ARG A 757 -39.80 5.05 -47.51
N THR A 758 -39.20 6.13 -47.01
CA THR A 758 -39.05 7.39 -47.73
C THR A 758 -37.69 7.99 -47.40
N ALA A 759 -36.95 8.43 -48.41
CA ALA A 759 -35.71 9.17 -48.26
C ALA A 759 -35.85 10.42 -47.37
N PHE A 760 -34.83 10.73 -46.58
CA PHE A 760 -34.87 11.87 -45.66
C PHE A 760 -34.95 13.22 -46.40
N GLU A 761 -34.44 13.30 -47.63
CA GLU A 761 -34.47 14.47 -48.52
C GLU A 761 -35.89 14.97 -48.79
N GLU A 762 -36.89 14.09 -48.79
CA GLU A 762 -38.29 14.53 -48.95
C GLU A 762 -38.82 15.26 -47.70
N TYR A 763 -38.24 15.00 -46.53
CA TYR A 763 -38.60 15.67 -45.28
C TYR A 763 -37.85 17.00 -45.19
N ARG A 764 -38.51 18.09 -45.58
CA ARG A 764 -37.95 19.43 -45.45
C ARG A 764 -37.64 19.78 -43.99
N LEU A 765 -36.52 20.46 -43.78
CA LEU A 765 -36.17 21.04 -42.48
C LEU A 765 -37.20 22.09 -42.07
N GLN A 766 -37.62 22.06 -40.81
CA GLN A 766 -38.60 22.97 -40.22
C GLN A 766 -38.08 23.50 -38.87
N SER A 767 -38.72 24.56 -38.36
CA SER A 767 -38.48 25.01 -36.98
C SER A 767 -39.17 24.09 -35.99
N ARG A 768 -38.45 23.74 -34.92
CA ARG A 768 -38.95 22.95 -33.78
C ARG A 768 -40.27 23.52 -33.22
N GLY A 769 -41.20 22.65 -32.83
CA GLY A 769 -42.49 23.03 -32.24
C GLY A 769 -43.56 23.44 -33.26
N GLY A 770 -43.29 23.25 -34.55
CA GLY A 770 -44.27 23.41 -35.62
C GLY A 770 -45.31 22.27 -35.63
N LYS A 771 -46.32 22.43 -36.50
CA LYS A 771 -47.36 21.42 -36.74
C LYS A 771 -46.88 20.20 -37.53
N GLY A 772 -45.71 20.27 -38.17
CA GLY A 772 -45.17 19.20 -38.99
C GLY A 772 -45.82 19.08 -40.38
N ILE A 773 -45.44 18.03 -41.10
CA ILE A 773 -45.89 17.67 -42.44
C ILE A 773 -46.26 16.19 -42.48
N ILE A 774 -47.19 15.83 -43.36
CA ILE A 774 -47.64 14.44 -43.52
C ILE A 774 -46.46 13.52 -43.86
N THR A 775 -46.25 12.49 -43.05
CA THR A 775 -45.33 11.37 -43.32
C THR A 775 -46.05 10.12 -43.78
N MET A 776 -47.31 9.94 -43.42
CA MET A 776 -48.16 8.85 -43.93
C MET A 776 -49.61 9.31 -43.93
N LYS A 777 -50.35 8.99 -45.00
CA LYS A 777 -51.76 9.34 -45.08
C LYS A 777 -52.61 8.35 -44.28
N VAL A 778 -52.94 8.70 -43.05
CA VAL A 778 -53.78 7.89 -42.16
C VAL A 778 -55.23 7.89 -42.66
N THR A 779 -55.79 6.70 -42.82
CA THR A 779 -57.17 6.39 -43.24
C THR A 779 -57.66 5.16 -42.49
N GLU A 780 -58.95 4.85 -42.50
CA GLU A 780 -59.49 3.60 -41.92
C GLU A 780 -58.76 2.35 -42.46
N LYS A 781 -58.30 2.39 -43.72
CA LYS A 781 -57.54 1.29 -44.32
C LYS A 781 -56.14 1.12 -43.74
N THR A 782 -55.45 2.21 -43.41
CA THR A 782 -54.08 2.16 -42.85
C THR A 782 -54.07 1.91 -41.35
N GLY A 783 -55.09 2.42 -40.64
CA GLY A 783 -55.00 2.61 -39.20
C GLY A 783 -53.98 3.68 -38.85
N ASN A 784 -53.78 3.93 -37.56
CA ASN A 784 -52.81 4.92 -37.10
C ASN A 784 -51.38 4.43 -37.25
N VAL A 785 -50.41 5.33 -37.23
CA VAL A 785 -48.99 4.99 -37.21
C VAL A 785 -48.61 4.38 -35.86
N VAL A 786 -47.91 3.26 -35.93
CA VAL A 786 -47.44 2.49 -34.76
C VAL A 786 -46.02 2.86 -34.40
N GLY A 787 -45.16 3.04 -35.40
CA GLY A 787 -43.77 3.38 -35.18
C GLY A 787 -43.07 3.85 -36.44
N ALA A 788 -41.87 4.40 -36.24
CA ALA A 788 -40.97 4.76 -37.32
C ALA A 788 -39.52 4.49 -36.93
N VAL A 789 -38.69 4.05 -37.88
CA VAL A 789 -37.29 3.69 -37.62
C VAL A 789 -36.43 4.11 -38.81
N THR A 790 -35.22 4.61 -38.54
CA THR A 790 -34.19 4.80 -39.55
C THR A 790 -33.63 3.45 -39.99
N VAL A 791 -33.75 3.14 -41.28
CA VAL A 791 -33.36 1.85 -41.85
C VAL A 791 -32.49 2.02 -43.09
N GLU A 792 -31.59 1.07 -43.29
CA GLU A 792 -30.77 0.87 -44.48
C GLU A 792 -31.30 -0.31 -45.29
N GLU A 793 -30.89 -0.46 -46.56
CA GLU A 793 -31.43 -1.54 -47.41
C GLU A 793 -31.14 -2.96 -46.90
N SER A 794 -30.02 -3.15 -46.20
CA SER A 794 -29.64 -4.40 -45.54
C SER A 794 -30.37 -4.66 -44.21
N ASP A 795 -31.17 -3.69 -43.75
CA ASP A 795 -32.11 -3.77 -42.63
C ASP A 795 -32.99 -5.04 -42.63
N GLU A 796 -33.29 -5.64 -41.47
CA GLU A 796 -34.48 -6.48 -41.26
C GLU A 796 -35.38 -5.87 -40.19
N LEU A 797 -36.70 -6.06 -40.33
CA LEU A 797 -37.69 -5.58 -39.38
C LEU A 797 -38.48 -6.74 -38.81
N MET A 798 -38.78 -6.65 -37.51
CA MET A 798 -39.78 -7.46 -36.84
C MET A 798 -41.04 -6.64 -36.62
N LEU A 799 -42.16 -7.23 -37.00
CA LEU A 799 -43.50 -6.68 -36.84
C LEU A 799 -44.25 -7.55 -35.85
N MET A 800 -44.81 -6.95 -34.80
CA MET A 800 -45.54 -7.69 -33.76
C MET A 800 -47.00 -7.24 -33.70
N THR A 801 -47.93 -8.20 -33.72
CA THR A 801 -49.36 -7.92 -33.57
C THR A 801 -49.84 -8.04 -32.13
N ASN A 802 -51.02 -7.48 -31.85
CA ASN A 802 -51.73 -7.63 -30.57
C ASN A 802 -52.09 -9.09 -30.21
N THR A 803 -52.06 -10.01 -31.18
CA THR A 803 -52.30 -11.44 -31.00
C THR A 803 -51.01 -12.23 -30.72
N GLY A 804 -49.86 -11.55 -30.62
CA GLY A 804 -48.55 -12.16 -30.37
C GLY A 804 -47.87 -12.73 -31.62
N LEU A 805 -48.41 -12.49 -32.82
CA LEU A 805 -47.80 -12.91 -34.07
C LEU A 805 -46.60 -12.00 -34.38
N SER A 806 -45.40 -12.57 -34.42
CA SER A 806 -44.15 -11.87 -34.77
C SER A 806 -43.70 -12.26 -36.17
N ILE A 807 -43.54 -11.27 -37.06
CA ILE A 807 -43.20 -11.49 -38.47
C ILE A 807 -41.99 -10.67 -38.86
N ARG A 808 -41.00 -11.34 -39.44
CA ARG A 808 -39.77 -10.74 -39.92
C ARG A 808 -39.85 -10.46 -41.42
N ILE A 809 -39.45 -9.27 -41.84
CA ILE A 809 -39.39 -8.87 -43.24
C ILE A 809 -38.07 -8.15 -43.55
N LYS A 810 -37.50 -8.42 -44.73
CA LYS A 810 -36.30 -7.72 -45.22
C LYS A 810 -36.69 -6.33 -45.68
N VAL A 811 -35.93 -5.32 -45.25
CA VAL A 811 -36.22 -3.91 -45.53
C VAL A 811 -36.22 -3.66 -47.03
N ASN A 812 -35.29 -4.23 -47.81
CA ASN A 812 -35.26 -4.13 -49.28
C ASN A 812 -36.55 -4.58 -50.02
N THR A 813 -37.42 -5.40 -49.42
CA THR A 813 -38.70 -5.80 -50.02
C THR A 813 -39.79 -4.73 -49.93
N ILE A 814 -39.59 -3.72 -49.07
CA ILE A 814 -40.54 -2.64 -48.82
C ILE A 814 -40.26 -1.51 -49.79
N ARG A 815 -41.24 -1.24 -50.64
CA ARG A 815 -41.14 -0.23 -51.70
C ARG A 815 -40.86 1.17 -51.13
N GLU A 816 -39.92 1.87 -51.75
CA GLU A 816 -39.72 3.30 -51.55
C GLU A 816 -40.80 4.13 -52.24
N THR A 817 -41.42 5.02 -51.47
CA THR A 817 -42.51 5.89 -51.92
C THR A 817 -42.41 7.23 -51.21
N GLY A 818 -43.02 8.26 -51.83
CA GLY A 818 -42.99 9.59 -51.26
C GLY A 818 -43.72 9.72 -49.91
N ARG A 819 -43.54 10.86 -49.25
CA ARG A 819 -44.10 11.10 -47.90
C ARG A 819 -45.62 10.98 -47.85
N ASN A 820 -46.35 11.64 -48.75
CA ASN A 820 -47.82 11.66 -48.72
C ASN A 820 -48.44 10.43 -49.41
N ALA A 821 -48.09 9.23 -48.95
CA ALA A 821 -48.59 7.96 -49.45
C ALA A 821 -49.09 7.07 -48.28
N GLN A 822 -49.93 6.08 -48.61
CA GLN A 822 -50.42 5.07 -47.65
C GLN A 822 -49.40 3.94 -47.41
N GLY A 823 -48.46 3.75 -48.35
CA GLY A 823 -47.52 2.64 -48.31
C GLY A 823 -48.04 1.34 -48.92
N VAL A 824 -47.25 0.28 -48.78
CA VAL A 824 -47.54 -1.07 -49.26
C VAL A 824 -47.87 -1.99 -48.09
N LYS A 825 -48.46 -3.14 -48.38
CA LYS A 825 -48.82 -4.13 -47.38
C LYS A 825 -47.55 -4.81 -46.86
N LEU A 826 -47.22 -4.60 -45.58
CA LEU A 826 -46.17 -5.32 -44.88
C LEU A 826 -46.68 -6.66 -44.37
N LEU A 827 -47.91 -6.68 -43.85
CA LEU A 827 -48.55 -7.85 -43.27
C LEU A 827 -50.03 -7.95 -43.66
N SER A 828 -50.52 -9.18 -43.81
CA SER A 828 -51.96 -9.46 -43.90
C SER A 828 -52.56 -9.66 -42.52
N MET A 829 -53.37 -8.70 -42.08
CA MET A 829 -54.07 -8.74 -40.81
C MET A 829 -55.40 -9.51 -40.94
N LYS A 830 -55.74 -10.34 -39.95
CA LYS A 830 -57.10 -10.88 -39.79
C LYS A 830 -58.00 -9.88 -39.06
N GLU A 831 -59.30 -10.14 -39.07
CA GLU A 831 -60.28 -9.30 -38.37
C GLU A 831 -60.01 -9.31 -36.86
N GLY A 832 -59.78 -8.13 -36.26
CA GLY A 832 -59.38 -7.96 -34.85
C GLY A 832 -57.86 -7.96 -34.58
N GLU A 833 -57.03 -8.23 -35.58
CA GLU A 833 -55.56 -8.12 -35.46
C GLU A 833 -55.10 -6.69 -35.78
N SER A 834 -54.20 -6.16 -34.95
CA SER A 834 -53.54 -4.86 -35.15
C SER A 834 -52.05 -4.96 -34.87
N LEU A 835 -51.24 -4.25 -35.64
CA LEU A 835 -49.80 -4.10 -35.42
C LEU A 835 -49.60 -3.25 -34.17
N GLN A 836 -48.84 -3.76 -33.21
CA GLN A 836 -48.56 -3.08 -31.94
C GLN A 836 -47.16 -2.47 -31.88
N ASP A 837 -46.19 -3.09 -32.54
CA ASP A 837 -44.81 -2.63 -32.47
C ASP A 837 -44.01 -2.98 -33.72
N ILE A 838 -42.98 -2.16 -33.98
CA ILE A 838 -41.97 -2.41 -35.02
C ILE A 838 -40.58 -2.21 -34.43
N SER A 839 -39.72 -3.19 -34.65
CA SER A 839 -38.33 -3.11 -34.19
C SER A 839 -37.40 -3.51 -35.31
N LYS A 840 -36.29 -2.76 -35.43
CA LYS A 840 -35.17 -3.18 -36.27
C LYS A 840 -34.50 -4.37 -35.61
N VAL A 841 -34.33 -5.46 -36.35
CA VAL A 841 -33.69 -6.68 -35.85
C VAL A 841 -32.45 -6.94 -36.67
N ILE A 842 -31.45 -7.53 -36.01
CA ILE A 842 -30.20 -7.88 -36.64
C ILE A 842 -30.44 -9.14 -37.48
N PRO A 843 -29.97 -9.18 -38.74
CA PRO A 843 -30.08 -10.37 -39.57
C PRO A 843 -29.49 -11.57 -38.84
N ASP A 844 -30.23 -12.68 -38.78
CA ASP A 844 -29.60 -13.97 -38.48
C ASP A 844 -28.64 -14.21 -39.64
N GLY A 845 -27.34 -14.32 -39.37
CA GLY A 845 -26.32 -14.44 -40.41
C GLY A 845 -26.66 -15.51 -41.44
N GLU A 846 -27.20 -15.11 -42.59
CA GLU A 846 -27.11 -15.82 -43.85
C GLU A 846 -25.83 -15.33 -44.51
N ASP A 847 -24.90 -16.25 -44.73
CA ASP A 847 -23.66 -16.05 -45.48
C ASP A 847 -23.95 -15.39 -46.84
N ASN A 848 -23.73 -14.07 -46.93
CA ASN A 848 -23.62 -13.38 -48.21
C ASN A 848 -22.14 -13.14 -48.50
N GLU A 849 -21.54 -14.09 -49.20
CA GLU A 849 -20.34 -13.85 -50.00
C GLU A 849 -20.66 -12.76 -51.05
N SER A 850 -20.02 -11.60 -50.97
CA SER A 850 -19.60 -10.81 -52.15
C SER A 850 -18.63 -9.69 -51.78
N GLU A 851 -17.38 -9.89 -52.20
CA GLU A 851 -16.41 -8.91 -52.73
C GLU A 851 -16.40 -7.48 -52.16
N ARG A 852 -15.46 -7.23 -51.25
CA ARG A 852 -14.61 -6.03 -51.31
C ARG A 852 -13.17 -6.42 -51.08
N GLY A 853 -12.37 -6.26 -52.14
CA GLY A 853 -10.95 -6.57 -52.16
C GLY A 853 -10.15 -5.68 -51.21
N LEU A 854 -9.18 -6.31 -50.55
CA LEU A 854 -8.03 -5.64 -49.96
C LEU A 854 -6.80 -6.09 -50.73
N GLU A 855 -6.08 -5.08 -51.22
CA GLU A 855 -4.83 -5.16 -51.97
C GLU A 855 -3.80 -6.01 -51.24
N SER A 856 -3.27 -7.00 -51.95
CA SER A 856 -2.09 -7.76 -51.52
C SER A 856 -0.85 -6.88 -51.67
N ALA A 857 -0.22 -6.53 -50.55
CA ALA A 857 1.16 -6.09 -50.54
C ALA A 857 2.05 -7.27 -50.97
N SER A 858 2.68 -7.12 -52.13
CA SER A 858 3.70 -8.01 -52.68
C SER A 858 5.01 -7.87 -51.89
N THR A 859 5.45 -8.94 -51.24
CA THR A 859 6.87 -9.15 -50.92
C THR A 859 7.49 -10.05 -51.97
N SER A 860 8.42 -9.47 -52.70
CA SER A 860 9.29 -10.05 -53.72
C SER A 860 10.25 -11.09 -53.12
N GLU A 861 10.28 -12.26 -53.75
CA GLU A 861 11.43 -13.18 -53.71
C GLU A 861 12.60 -12.52 -54.45
N GLU A 862 13.75 -12.42 -53.78
CA GLU A 862 15.04 -12.21 -54.44
C GLU A 862 15.96 -13.39 -54.13
N ASP A 863 16.59 -13.84 -55.21
CA ASP A 863 17.53 -14.94 -55.35
C ASP A 863 18.76 -14.86 -54.44
N LEU A 864 19.20 -16.02 -53.93
CA LEU A 864 20.61 -16.25 -53.63
C LEU A 864 21.04 -17.64 -54.17
N PRO A 865 22.28 -17.74 -54.72
CA PRO A 865 22.63 -18.79 -55.66
C PRO A 865 23.16 -20.07 -55.00
N ASN A 866 23.02 -21.13 -55.80
CA ASN A 866 23.54 -22.47 -55.67
C ASN A 866 25.04 -22.54 -55.29
N GLU A 867 25.37 -23.32 -54.26
CA GLU A 867 26.67 -24.00 -54.16
C GLU A 867 26.48 -25.45 -53.69
N ASP A 868 27.25 -26.30 -54.34
CA ASP A 868 27.14 -27.75 -54.45
C ASP A 868 28.03 -28.48 -53.41
N ILE A 869 27.62 -29.71 -53.07
CA ILE A 869 28.44 -30.86 -52.58
C ILE A 869 28.89 -30.89 -51.10
N ALA A 870 28.37 -31.86 -50.33
CA ALA A 870 29.08 -33.08 -49.89
C ALA A 870 28.37 -33.82 -48.73
N ASN A 871 28.32 -35.15 -48.85
CA ASN A 871 28.07 -36.11 -47.76
C ASN A 871 29.01 -35.91 -46.56
N GLU A 872 28.56 -36.24 -45.34
CA GLU A 872 29.04 -37.41 -44.57
C GLU A 872 28.38 -37.49 -43.17
N GLU A 873 28.43 -38.70 -42.64
CA GLU A 873 27.78 -39.26 -41.44
C GLU A 873 28.24 -38.64 -40.10
N GLU A 874 27.31 -38.41 -39.17
CA GLU A 874 27.20 -39.04 -37.82
C GLU A 874 26.00 -38.49 -37.04
#